data_AF-A0A4Y2BJX3-F1
#
_entry.id   AF-A0A4Y2BJX3-F1
#
_cell.length_a   1.000
_cell.length_b   1.000
_cell.length_c   1.000
_cell.angle_alpha   90.00
_cell.angle_beta   90.00
_cell.angle_gamma   90.00
#
_symmetry.space_group_name_H-M   'P 1'
#
loop_
_entity.id
_entity.type
_entity.pdbx_description
1 polymer ?
#
loop_
_entity_poly.entity_id
_entity_poly.type
_entity_poly.pdbx_seq_one_letter_code
_entity_poly.pdbx_strand_id
1 'polypeptide(L)'
;SLMNRFRVGKYGVIADIKKAFLQIGLQERDRPYLRFLWKDRGREGNIKILQHKRVVFGISSSPFLLGATLELHLKNAPDHLKETAQQLMRSFYVDNCVFSVNTKKELARFISESQAILSTAKFELRGWEHSPTEDKIEERQEDLKVPVLGLLWNLPKDTMSLDMKGLMKEDKGPTTKRKILSTVHRIFDPIGFSCPVTLEPKCLLQECWKLGLSWDAELPLLITERFERWKMKLPKLNALQIPRCVREDFAEDSKLSIHVFCDASQSAYATCIFLRAESADNTSCQLIQARNRVAPLKKISIPRLELLSCTIGARLAKATISELGLEKIPIFYWSDSMNALYWIKRNENWATFVYNRVLEIRKLTNPEDWRHISGTLNPADLPSRGSNAEELVKSLWWEGPNWLRRPIEDWPVSETIPDFDVVNSEKRKTIVSVTNTTTEQLEYFSKVSSFRKMTRITAWIFRFYKNAKTQKKERKGGTLDLEEVEAAEKFILKQVQSQCFSGNEKLNLQTFLDSDGLLRVKTKISQRSDIPTFRFPILLPSKHAVIGKLIFEKHVELSHAGIQILMSSLRENYWILKSRKTIRQVIRTCVICQRFASRPLEVVSAPLPEDRVRDAYVFEVVGVDLCGPLYLKNKTKCWAVLFTCAVYRAVHIELVTSLSTDSFILALRRFISRRGRPATIYSDNGTNLVGTSNELKSVDWGKIQEYASVKKIQWKFNPPSAPWWGGFWERLIGMLKSILRKVLGKASLQFEELCTVLCDAEGIINSRPLTYLSEDNEDLVALTPAMFLQDVKEIGVPDIDQIDAKRMNKRFFYRQKLCQDLRKRFRIEYLGHLREFSKICNESKIKEGDIVLIGDSNVKRINWPLGRVIKLYLGKDEKVRLVEIQTKSGSFLRPIQRLFPLEISQSEKSAVPRPPKTDPLSTMIPDGAPTSSDSPAVPDVNPNVNVCSRRRSRYGRLLKPSALLDSFI
;
A
#
# COMPACT_ATOMS: atom_id res chain seq x y z
N SER A 1 37.08 -17.87 -0.01
CA SER A 1 38.10 -18.41 0.90
C SER A 1 39.22 -19.12 0.15
N LEU A 2 40.16 -18.30 -0.34
CA LEU A 2 41.51 -18.73 -0.74
C LEU A 2 42.21 -19.55 0.36
N MET A 3 42.01 -19.15 1.62
CA MET A 3 42.56 -19.85 2.78
C MET A 3 42.07 -21.29 2.92
N ASN A 4 40.79 -21.56 2.65
CA ASN A 4 40.30 -22.94 2.72
C ASN A 4 40.92 -23.79 1.61
N ARG A 5 41.06 -23.25 0.38
CA ARG A 5 41.75 -23.97 -0.71
C ARG A 5 43.19 -24.31 -0.33
N PHE A 6 43.91 -23.36 0.26
CA PHE A 6 45.26 -23.57 0.78
C PHE A 6 45.37 -24.70 1.81
N ARG A 7 44.27 -25.01 2.50
CA ARG A 7 44.21 -26.03 3.54
C ARG A 7 43.81 -27.41 3.02
N VAL A 8 43.36 -27.57 1.78
CA VAL A 8 42.85 -28.86 1.30
C VAL A 8 43.96 -29.80 0.81
N GLY A 9 44.98 -29.27 0.13
CA GLY A 9 46.06 -30.09 -0.42
C GLY A 9 47.15 -30.41 0.61
N LYS A 10 47.77 -31.59 0.45
CA LYS A 10 48.86 -32.07 1.32
C LYS A 10 50.07 -31.15 1.36
N TYR A 11 50.43 -30.52 0.24
CA TYR A 11 51.54 -29.58 0.16
C TYR A 11 51.02 -28.17 -0.10
N GLY A 12 51.16 -27.29 0.89
CA GLY A 12 50.91 -25.86 0.74
C GLY A 12 52.04 -25.17 -0.01
N VAL A 13 51.71 -24.13 -0.79
CA VAL A 13 52.68 -23.28 -1.49
C VAL A 13 52.20 -21.83 -1.51
N ILE A 14 53.12 -20.91 -1.24
CA ILE A 14 52.88 -19.47 -1.31
C ILE A 14 53.99 -18.77 -2.10
N ALA A 15 53.66 -17.62 -2.69
CA ALA A 15 54.61 -16.71 -3.34
C ALA A 15 54.03 -15.29 -3.41
N ASP A 16 54.87 -14.29 -3.67
CA ASP A 16 54.44 -12.91 -3.97
C ASP A 16 54.84 -12.48 -5.39
N ILE A 17 54.00 -11.66 -6.02
CA ILE A 17 54.38 -10.97 -7.26
C ILE A 17 55.23 -9.75 -6.92
N LYS A 18 56.49 -9.77 -7.35
CA LYS A 18 57.43 -8.67 -7.14
C LYS A 18 56.94 -7.37 -7.78
N LYS A 19 56.68 -6.37 -6.95
CA LYS A 19 56.26 -5.03 -7.38
C LYS A 19 55.03 -5.06 -8.32
N ALA A 20 54.05 -5.92 -8.03
CA ALA A 20 52.91 -6.21 -8.89
C ALA A 20 52.27 -4.99 -9.57
N PHE A 21 51.82 -4.00 -8.78
CA PHE A 21 51.20 -2.78 -9.32
C PHE A 21 52.13 -2.02 -10.26
N LEU A 22 53.41 -1.94 -9.91
CA LEU A 22 54.40 -1.24 -10.71
C LEU A 22 54.78 -1.97 -11.99
N GLN A 23 54.25 -3.16 -12.31
CA GLN A 23 54.44 -3.74 -13.65
C GLN A 23 53.38 -3.26 -14.65
N ILE A 24 52.31 -2.61 -14.18
CA ILE A 24 51.18 -2.20 -15.01
C ILE A 24 51.33 -0.74 -15.39
N GLY A 25 51.42 -0.46 -16.70
CA GLY A 25 51.45 0.89 -17.23
C GLY A 25 50.09 1.58 -17.15
N LEU A 26 50.09 2.88 -16.84
CA LEU A 26 48.88 3.72 -16.93
C LEU A 26 48.79 4.37 -18.30
N GLN A 27 47.57 4.44 -18.83
CA GLN A 27 47.27 5.21 -20.04
C GLN A 27 47.61 6.68 -19.83
N GLU A 28 48.13 7.34 -20.86
CA GLU A 28 48.69 8.69 -20.72
C GLU A 28 47.68 9.70 -20.18
N ARG A 29 46.42 9.59 -20.62
CA ARG A 29 45.29 10.42 -20.16
C ARG A 29 44.98 10.30 -18.67
N ASP A 30 45.35 9.19 -18.02
CA ASP A 30 45.05 8.92 -16.62
C ASP A 30 46.20 9.31 -15.68
N ARG A 31 47.43 9.47 -16.22
CA ARG A 31 48.62 9.83 -15.44
C ARG A 31 48.51 11.18 -14.69
N PRO A 32 47.88 12.24 -15.24
CA PRO A 32 47.76 13.53 -14.54
C PRO A 32 47.04 13.43 -13.20
N TYR A 33 46.14 12.46 -13.02
CA TYR A 33 45.41 12.26 -11.76
C TYR A 33 46.28 11.67 -10.64
N LEU A 34 47.47 11.16 -10.97
CA LEU A 34 48.43 10.59 -10.02
C LEU A 34 49.68 11.46 -9.87
N ARG A 35 49.49 12.78 -9.97
CA ARG A 35 50.52 13.75 -9.64
C ARG A 35 50.75 13.82 -8.13
N PHE A 36 52.00 13.99 -7.75
CA PHE A 36 52.39 14.20 -6.36
C PHE A 36 53.53 15.22 -6.30
N LEU A 37 53.62 15.89 -5.15
CA LEU A 37 54.68 16.85 -4.85
C LEU A 37 55.85 16.09 -4.20
N TRP A 38 57.02 16.19 -4.80
CA TRP A 38 58.26 15.67 -4.25
C TRP A 38 59.10 16.82 -3.70
N LYS A 39 59.30 16.84 -2.39
CA LYS A 39 60.20 17.79 -1.73
C LYS A 39 61.60 17.20 -1.67
N ASP A 40 62.54 17.81 -2.37
CA ASP A 40 63.95 17.40 -2.33
C ASP A 40 64.56 17.80 -0.98
N ARG A 41 64.89 16.82 -0.13
CA ARG A 41 65.38 17.09 1.24
C ARG A 41 66.77 17.73 1.29
N GLY A 42 67.49 17.78 0.15
CA GLY A 42 68.84 18.35 0.06
C GLY A 42 68.91 19.79 -0.45
N ARG A 43 67.79 20.40 -0.86
CA ARG A 43 67.74 21.81 -1.30
C ARG A 43 66.48 22.47 -0.76
N GLU A 44 66.63 23.43 0.15
CA GLU A 44 65.49 24.19 0.67
C GLU A 44 64.71 24.85 -0.48
N GLY A 45 63.38 24.74 -0.43
CA GLY A 45 62.47 25.37 -1.39
C GLY A 45 62.15 24.61 -2.68
N ASN A 46 62.82 23.50 -3.01
CA ASN A 46 62.61 22.84 -4.31
C ASN A 46 61.54 21.74 -4.28
N ILE A 47 60.28 22.12 -4.54
CA ILE A 47 59.16 21.19 -4.72
C ILE A 47 59.03 20.84 -6.21
N LYS A 48 59.21 19.56 -6.55
CA LYS A 48 59.02 19.04 -7.92
C LYS A 48 57.63 18.42 -8.04
N ILE A 49 56.92 18.72 -9.13
CA ILE A 49 55.68 18.03 -9.48
C ILE A 49 56.05 16.79 -10.30
N LEU A 50 55.81 15.60 -9.76
CA LEU A 50 56.02 14.33 -10.45
C LEU A 50 54.66 13.66 -10.69
N GLN A 51 54.60 12.72 -11.64
CA GLN A 51 53.40 11.92 -11.89
C GLN A 51 53.75 10.45 -12.09
N HIS A 52 52.93 9.56 -11.55
CA HIS A 52 53.12 8.13 -11.75
C HIS A 52 52.76 7.72 -13.18
N LYS A 53 53.65 6.96 -13.83
CA LYS A 53 53.41 6.34 -15.14
C LYS A 53 52.85 4.91 -15.04
N ARG A 54 52.81 4.37 -13.83
CA ARG A 54 52.42 2.99 -13.52
C ARG A 54 51.41 2.97 -12.39
N VAL A 55 50.66 1.87 -12.28
CA VAL A 55 49.68 1.68 -11.20
C VAL A 55 50.43 1.68 -9.86
N VAL A 56 49.90 2.39 -8.86
CA VAL A 56 50.51 2.51 -7.53
C VAL A 56 49.62 1.94 -6.44
N PHE A 57 50.24 1.58 -5.32
CA PHE A 57 49.53 1.13 -4.13
C PHE A 57 48.68 2.24 -3.50
N GLY A 58 47.60 1.87 -2.80
CA GLY A 58 46.75 2.80 -2.05
C GLY A 58 45.61 3.44 -2.84
N ILE A 59 45.57 3.30 -4.17
CA ILE A 59 44.43 3.76 -4.97
C ILE A 59 43.38 2.66 -5.07
N SER A 60 42.11 3.02 -4.90
CA SER A 60 40.97 2.11 -4.94
C SER A 60 40.83 1.31 -6.25
N SER A 61 41.28 1.84 -7.39
CA SER A 61 41.26 1.15 -8.69
C SER A 61 42.43 0.19 -8.91
N SER A 62 43.52 0.30 -8.16
CA SER A 62 44.73 -0.48 -8.40
C SER A 62 44.53 -2.00 -8.27
N PRO A 63 43.84 -2.51 -7.23
CA PRO A 63 43.57 -3.95 -7.12
C PRO A 63 42.76 -4.50 -8.29
N PHE A 64 41.80 -3.72 -8.82
CA PHE A 64 41.03 -4.11 -10.00
C PHE A 64 41.92 -4.21 -11.25
N LEU A 65 42.79 -3.21 -11.48
CA LEU A 65 43.70 -3.22 -12.63
C LEU A 65 44.66 -4.41 -12.57
N LEU A 66 45.18 -4.72 -11.38
CA LEU A 66 46.02 -5.91 -11.16
C LEU A 66 45.25 -7.20 -11.45
N GLY A 67 44.07 -7.37 -10.85
CA GLY A 67 43.24 -8.55 -11.06
C GLY A 67 42.85 -8.76 -12.52
N ALA A 68 42.42 -7.70 -13.22
CA ALA A 68 42.05 -7.76 -14.63
C ALA A 68 43.24 -8.09 -15.55
N THR A 69 44.43 -7.57 -15.22
CA THR A 69 45.66 -7.88 -15.97
C THR A 69 46.05 -9.34 -15.77
N LEU A 70 46.04 -9.83 -14.52
CA LEU A 70 46.28 -11.24 -14.22
C LEU A 70 45.27 -12.15 -14.94
N GLU A 71 43.98 -11.82 -14.87
CA GLU A 71 42.92 -12.59 -15.51
C GLU A 71 43.12 -12.67 -17.04
N LEU A 72 43.49 -11.57 -17.69
CA LEU A 72 43.78 -11.55 -19.13
C LEU A 72 44.92 -12.50 -19.50
N HIS A 73 46.04 -12.44 -18.78
CA HIS A 73 47.21 -13.28 -19.07
C HIS A 73 46.93 -14.76 -18.77
N LEU A 74 46.25 -15.06 -17.67
CA LEU A 74 45.89 -16.43 -17.30
C LEU A 74 44.88 -17.05 -18.28
N LYS A 75 43.92 -16.28 -18.82
CA LYS A 75 42.98 -16.77 -19.85
C LYS A 75 43.66 -17.07 -21.19
N ASN A 76 44.72 -16.34 -21.50
CA ASN A 76 45.49 -16.49 -22.74
C ASN A 76 46.70 -17.44 -22.59
N ALA A 77 46.75 -18.23 -21.50
CA ALA A 77 47.80 -19.21 -21.33
C ALA A 77 47.74 -20.28 -22.45
N PRO A 78 48.89 -20.79 -22.94
CA PRO A 78 48.93 -21.88 -23.90
C PRO A 78 48.15 -23.11 -23.44
N ASP A 79 47.59 -23.90 -24.37
CA ASP A 79 46.70 -25.02 -24.01
C ASP A 79 47.36 -26.05 -23.09
N HIS A 80 48.67 -26.31 -23.24
CA HIS A 80 49.42 -27.22 -22.36
C HIS A 80 49.63 -26.69 -20.93
N LEU A 81 49.47 -25.38 -20.69
CA LEU A 81 49.59 -24.73 -19.36
C LEU A 81 48.23 -24.31 -18.78
N LYS A 82 47.14 -24.61 -19.47
CA LYS A 82 45.79 -24.13 -19.16
C LYS A 82 45.29 -24.63 -17.81
N GLU A 83 45.70 -25.84 -17.42
CA GLU A 83 45.37 -26.42 -16.11
C GLU A 83 45.96 -25.56 -14.97
N THR A 84 47.26 -25.30 -15.00
CA THR A 84 47.94 -24.46 -14.00
C THR A 84 47.44 -23.01 -14.04
N ALA A 85 47.12 -22.48 -15.22
CA ALA A 85 46.53 -21.15 -15.34
C ALA A 85 45.16 -21.04 -14.64
N GLN A 86 44.33 -22.09 -14.73
CA GLN A 86 43.06 -22.16 -14.00
C GLN A 86 43.25 -22.28 -12.49
N GLN A 87 44.27 -23.02 -12.05
CA GLN A 87 44.64 -23.10 -10.64
C GLN A 87 45.08 -21.72 -10.13
N LEU A 88 46.02 -21.06 -10.82
CA LEU A 88 46.51 -19.72 -10.51
C LEU A 88 45.40 -18.67 -10.44
N MET A 89 44.42 -18.73 -11.33
CA MET A 89 43.26 -17.83 -11.31
C MET A 89 42.53 -17.87 -9.96
N ARG A 90 42.60 -19.01 -9.26
CA ARG A 90 42.00 -19.24 -7.94
C ARG A 90 43.00 -19.11 -6.79
N SER A 91 44.25 -18.76 -7.05
CA SER A 91 45.33 -18.72 -6.05
C SER A 91 45.71 -17.31 -5.60
N PHE A 92 45.23 -16.25 -6.28
CA PHE A 92 45.64 -14.89 -5.95
C PHE A 92 44.73 -14.17 -4.96
N TYR A 93 45.34 -13.52 -3.97
CA TYR A 93 44.78 -12.39 -3.24
C TYR A 93 45.67 -11.17 -3.44
N VAL A 94 45.21 -10.26 -4.30
CA VAL A 94 46.01 -9.13 -4.79
C VAL A 94 47.29 -9.65 -5.45
N ASP A 95 48.45 -9.50 -4.81
CA ASP A 95 49.77 -9.89 -5.26
C ASP A 95 50.28 -11.18 -4.60
N ASN A 96 49.58 -11.72 -3.60
CA ASN A 96 49.94 -12.96 -2.92
C ASN A 96 49.31 -14.16 -3.62
N CYS A 97 50.14 -15.10 -4.07
CA CYS A 97 49.73 -16.42 -4.54
C CYS A 97 49.73 -17.39 -3.36
N VAL A 98 48.61 -18.08 -3.13
CA VAL A 98 48.44 -19.05 -2.04
C VAL A 98 47.66 -20.25 -2.58
N PHE A 99 48.25 -21.43 -2.56
CA PHE A 99 47.63 -22.64 -3.11
C PHE A 99 48.14 -23.92 -2.44
N SER A 100 47.54 -25.05 -2.76
CA SER A 100 48.02 -26.35 -2.29
C SER A 100 47.74 -27.45 -3.29
N VAL A 101 48.58 -28.48 -3.28
CA VAL A 101 48.53 -29.64 -4.18
C VAL A 101 48.69 -30.93 -3.37
N ASN A 102 48.47 -32.10 -3.98
CA ASN A 102 48.48 -33.37 -3.24
C ASN A 102 49.81 -34.12 -3.36
N THR A 103 50.57 -33.90 -4.43
CA THR A 103 51.83 -34.61 -4.66
C THR A 103 53.02 -33.67 -4.83
N LYS A 104 54.23 -34.15 -4.53
CA LYS A 104 55.47 -33.39 -4.74
C LYS A 104 55.68 -33.03 -6.22
N LYS A 105 55.29 -33.93 -7.14
CA LYS A 105 55.36 -33.71 -8.58
C LYS A 105 54.45 -32.58 -9.03
N GLU A 106 53.22 -32.53 -8.50
CA GLU A 106 52.31 -31.41 -8.73
C GLU A 106 52.87 -30.09 -8.20
N LEU A 107 53.54 -30.11 -7.05
CA LEU A 107 54.14 -28.91 -6.46
C LEU A 107 55.23 -28.32 -7.37
N ALA A 108 56.18 -29.16 -7.80
CA ALA A 108 57.24 -28.74 -8.71
C ALA A 108 56.67 -28.24 -10.05
N ARG A 109 55.67 -28.96 -10.60
CA ARG A 109 54.94 -28.55 -11.82
C ARG A 109 54.29 -27.18 -11.64
N PHE A 110 53.54 -26.99 -10.56
CA PHE A 110 52.82 -25.75 -10.27
C PHE A 110 53.77 -24.57 -10.17
N ILE A 111 54.90 -24.69 -9.47
CA ILE A 111 55.89 -23.60 -9.34
C ILE A 111 56.47 -23.22 -10.72
N SER A 112 56.98 -24.20 -11.46
CA SER A 112 57.64 -23.99 -12.75
C SER A 112 56.68 -23.40 -13.79
N GLU A 113 55.52 -24.01 -13.96
CA GLU A 113 54.51 -23.56 -14.93
C GLU A 113 53.94 -22.19 -14.54
N SER A 114 53.77 -21.90 -13.24
CA SER A 114 53.30 -20.59 -12.79
C SER A 114 54.27 -19.47 -13.13
N GLN A 115 55.58 -19.71 -12.96
CA GLN A 115 56.62 -18.76 -13.37
C GLN A 115 56.61 -18.55 -14.89
N ALA A 116 56.50 -19.63 -15.67
CA ALA A 116 56.44 -19.54 -17.13
C ALA A 116 55.24 -18.70 -17.60
N ILE A 117 54.04 -18.96 -17.08
CA ILE A 117 52.82 -18.23 -17.46
C ILE A 117 52.95 -16.74 -17.15
N LEU A 118 53.34 -16.37 -15.93
CA LEU A 118 53.37 -14.98 -15.49
C LEU A 118 54.57 -14.18 -16.00
N SER A 119 55.65 -14.86 -16.44
CA SER A 119 56.78 -14.22 -17.10
C SER A 119 56.36 -13.48 -18.37
N THR A 120 55.34 -13.96 -19.09
CA THR A 120 54.77 -13.29 -20.28
C THR A 120 54.23 -11.90 -19.98
N ALA A 121 53.78 -11.68 -18.74
CA ALA A 121 53.28 -10.41 -18.21
C ALA A 121 54.35 -9.58 -17.48
N LYS A 122 55.61 -10.06 -17.42
CA LYS A 122 56.68 -9.54 -16.57
C LYS A 122 56.33 -9.54 -15.07
N PHE A 123 55.41 -10.41 -14.66
CA PHE A 123 55.11 -10.65 -13.25
C PHE A 123 56.03 -11.75 -12.72
N GLU A 124 57.09 -11.34 -12.03
CA GLU A 124 58.04 -12.24 -11.37
C GLU A 124 57.45 -12.72 -10.03
N LEU A 125 57.10 -14.01 -9.95
CA LEU A 125 56.79 -14.68 -8.68
C LEU A 125 58.08 -14.99 -7.93
N ARG A 126 58.16 -14.56 -6.67
CA ARG A 126 59.32 -14.75 -5.79
C ARG A 126 58.86 -15.19 -4.39
N GLY A 127 59.82 -15.39 -3.50
CA GLY A 127 59.54 -15.69 -2.09
C GLY A 127 58.77 -16.99 -1.91
N TRP A 128 59.08 -17.99 -2.74
CA TRP A 128 58.41 -19.29 -2.72
C TRP A 128 58.66 -19.98 -1.39
N GLU A 129 57.60 -20.22 -0.64
CA GLU A 129 57.60 -21.03 0.57
C GLU A 129 56.60 -22.16 0.39
N HIS A 130 56.98 -23.37 0.77
CA HIS A 130 56.15 -24.56 0.59
C HIS A 130 56.35 -25.56 1.74
N SER A 131 55.33 -26.42 1.93
CA SER A 131 55.38 -27.51 2.91
C SER A 131 56.65 -28.35 2.70
N PRO A 132 57.23 -28.93 3.77
CA PRO A 132 58.44 -29.74 3.67
C PRO A 132 58.25 -30.88 2.66
N THR A 133 59.26 -31.07 1.81
CA THR A 133 59.43 -32.27 1.00
C THR A 133 60.59 -33.05 1.60
N GLU A 134 60.52 -34.37 1.67
CA GLU A 134 61.57 -35.23 2.28
C GLU A 134 62.99 -34.91 1.78
N ASP A 135 63.13 -34.33 0.59
CA ASP A 135 64.40 -33.93 -0.05
C ASP A 135 65.02 -32.60 0.47
N LYS A 136 64.37 -31.87 1.39
CA LYS A 136 64.81 -30.55 1.90
C LYS A 136 64.72 -30.43 3.43
N ILE A 137 65.10 -31.47 4.16
CA ILE A 137 65.07 -31.48 5.64
C ILE A 137 66.25 -30.69 6.25
N GLU A 138 67.28 -30.36 5.46
CA GLU A 138 68.48 -29.69 5.98
C GLU A 138 68.23 -28.20 6.33
N GLU A 139 68.53 -27.86 7.59
CA GLU A 139 68.68 -26.50 8.16
C GLU A 139 67.46 -25.57 8.22
N ARG A 140 66.22 -26.07 8.31
CA ARG A 140 65.08 -25.19 8.67
C ARG A 140 64.96 -25.06 10.20
N GLN A 141 64.98 -23.81 10.70
CA GLN A 141 64.66 -23.49 12.10
C GLN A 141 63.35 -24.17 12.52
N GLU A 142 63.34 -24.88 13.67
CA GLU A 142 62.21 -25.67 14.18
C GLU A 142 60.87 -24.91 14.31
N ASP A 143 60.89 -23.58 14.24
CA ASP A 143 59.72 -22.73 14.42
C ASP A 143 59.63 -21.60 13.36
N LEU A 144 60.13 -21.84 12.13
CA LEU A 144 60.02 -20.89 11.02
C LEU A 144 58.54 -20.63 10.67
N LYS A 145 58.08 -19.40 10.96
CA LYS A 145 56.70 -18.94 10.73
C LYS A 145 56.66 -17.87 9.65
N VAL A 146 55.88 -18.12 8.60
CA VAL A 146 55.65 -17.17 7.51
C VAL A 146 54.22 -16.62 7.54
N PRO A 147 54.02 -15.32 7.26
CA PRO A 147 52.68 -14.74 7.22
C PRO A 147 51.94 -15.19 5.95
N VAL A 148 50.73 -15.73 6.11
CA VAL A 148 49.83 -16.11 5.03
C VAL A 148 48.49 -15.40 5.24
N LEU A 149 48.26 -14.35 4.45
CA LEU A 149 47.02 -13.56 4.47
C LEU A 149 46.58 -13.13 5.88
N GLY A 150 47.52 -12.81 6.78
CA GLY A 150 47.26 -12.36 8.15
C GLY A 150 47.26 -13.46 9.23
N LEU A 151 47.39 -14.74 8.86
CA LEU A 151 47.72 -15.83 9.78
C LEU A 151 49.22 -16.16 9.71
N LEU A 152 49.75 -16.89 10.69
CA LEU A 152 51.11 -17.40 10.69
C LEU A 152 51.10 -18.89 10.35
N TRP A 153 51.82 -19.29 9.31
CA TRP A 153 52.02 -20.68 8.94
C TRP A 153 53.41 -21.14 9.40
N ASN A 154 53.44 -22.11 10.30
CA ASN A 154 54.66 -22.81 10.69
C ASN A 154 54.97 -23.86 9.61
N LEU A 155 56.08 -23.66 8.90
CA LEU A 155 56.47 -24.53 7.78
C LEU A 155 56.88 -25.94 8.25
N PRO A 156 57.79 -26.11 9.24
CA PRO A 156 58.18 -27.45 9.70
C PRO A 156 57.02 -28.31 10.22
N LYS A 157 56.09 -27.71 10.99
CA LYS A 157 54.97 -28.43 11.62
C LYS A 157 53.71 -28.46 10.77
N ASP A 158 53.70 -27.75 9.64
CA ASP A 158 52.53 -27.50 8.80
C ASP A 158 51.29 -27.01 9.56
N THR A 159 51.47 -26.19 10.59
CA THR A 159 50.37 -25.64 11.41
C THR A 159 50.13 -24.16 11.16
N MET A 160 48.89 -23.72 11.39
CA MET A 160 48.48 -22.33 11.32
C MET A 160 48.14 -21.77 12.71
N SER A 161 48.50 -20.51 12.94
CA SER A 161 48.24 -19.78 14.19
C SER A 161 47.91 -18.31 13.93
N LEU A 162 47.40 -17.61 14.94
CA LEU A 162 47.10 -16.18 14.84
C LEU A 162 48.37 -15.34 14.90
N ASP A 163 48.43 -14.26 14.13
CA ASP A 163 49.46 -13.23 14.35
C ASP A 163 49.02 -12.30 15.48
N MET A 164 49.60 -12.50 16.66
CA MET A 164 49.31 -11.71 17.86
C MET A 164 50.24 -10.50 18.01
N LYS A 165 51.13 -10.23 17.03
CA LYS A 165 52.04 -9.07 17.09
C LYS A 165 51.25 -7.76 17.14
N GLY A 166 51.58 -6.91 18.11
CA GLY A 166 50.97 -5.58 18.26
C GLY A 166 49.61 -5.53 18.93
N LEU A 167 49.00 -6.67 19.30
CA LEU A 167 47.79 -6.71 20.14
C LEU A 167 48.05 -6.29 21.60
N MET A 168 49.29 -6.46 22.07
CA MET A 168 49.73 -6.17 23.44
C MET A 168 50.30 -4.76 23.64
N LYS A 169 50.12 -3.85 22.68
CA LYS A 169 50.53 -2.46 22.90
C LYS A 169 49.66 -1.85 24.01
N GLU A 170 50.29 -1.18 24.97
CA GLU A 170 49.57 -0.40 25.98
C GLU A 170 48.75 0.69 25.29
N ASP A 171 47.43 0.61 25.44
CA ASP A 171 46.52 1.62 24.91
C ASP A 171 46.36 2.72 25.96
N LYS A 172 47.11 3.83 25.84
CA LYS A 172 46.99 4.98 26.73
C LYS A 172 45.55 5.57 26.73
N GLY A 173 45.06 6.03 27.88
CA GLY A 173 43.76 6.70 28.04
C GLY A 173 42.57 5.77 28.32
N PRO A 174 41.34 6.30 28.47
CA PRO A 174 40.17 5.53 28.87
C PRO A 174 39.75 4.50 27.82
N THR A 175 39.08 3.42 28.25
CA THR A 175 38.51 2.43 27.34
C THR A 175 37.26 3.01 26.66
N THR A 176 37.24 2.96 25.32
CA THR A 176 36.17 3.54 24.47
C THR A 176 35.63 2.49 23.49
N LYS A 177 34.46 2.74 22.90
CA LYS A 177 33.92 1.87 21.83
C LYS A 177 34.90 1.67 20.67
N ARG A 178 35.60 2.75 20.28
CA ARG A 178 36.61 2.70 19.21
C ARG A 178 37.75 1.75 19.56
N LYS A 179 38.21 1.76 20.82
CA LYS A 179 39.25 0.84 21.30
C LYS A 179 38.79 -0.61 21.27
N ILE A 180 37.61 -0.92 21.79
CA ILE A 180 37.05 -2.29 21.74
C ILE A 180 37.00 -2.78 20.28
N LEU A 181 36.40 -2.00 19.38
CA LEU A 181 36.29 -2.37 17.97
C LEU A 181 37.67 -2.58 17.32
N SER A 182 38.60 -1.63 17.50
CA SER A 182 39.97 -1.73 16.98
C SER A 182 40.67 -3.00 17.45
N THR A 183 40.62 -3.31 18.75
CA THR A 183 41.33 -4.46 19.33
C THR A 183 40.76 -5.79 18.83
N VAL A 184 39.44 -5.93 18.75
CA VAL A 184 38.81 -7.16 18.20
C VAL A 184 39.15 -7.37 16.74
N HIS A 185 39.12 -6.30 15.94
CA HIS A 185 39.39 -6.39 14.50
C HIS A 185 40.87 -6.56 14.15
N ARG A 186 41.80 -6.35 15.10
CA ARG A 186 43.21 -6.75 14.93
C ARG A 186 43.38 -8.27 14.93
N ILE A 187 42.47 -9.02 15.55
CA ILE A 187 42.45 -10.48 15.49
C ILE A 187 41.91 -10.88 14.12
N PHE A 188 42.82 -11.11 13.18
CA PHE A 188 42.45 -11.50 11.83
C PHE A 188 42.36 -13.02 11.71
N ASP A 189 41.13 -13.54 11.77
CA ASP A 189 40.86 -14.97 11.63
C ASP A 189 39.84 -15.25 10.50
N PRO A 190 40.32 -15.51 9.27
CA PRO A 190 39.46 -15.83 8.15
C PRO A 190 38.82 -17.23 8.25
N ILE A 191 39.34 -18.14 9.08
CA ILE A 191 38.82 -19.51 9.23
C ILE A 191 37.72 -19.53 10.30
N GLY A 192 37.92 -18.81 11.40
CA GLY A 192 36.97 -18.66 12.50
C GLY A 192 37.24 -19.58 13.69
N PHE A 193 38.41 -20.21 13.79
CA PHE A 193 38.76 -21.09 14.93
C PHE A 193 38.88 -20.31 16.26
N SER A 194 39.07 -18.99 16.21
CA SER A 194 39.10 -18.07 17.36
C SER A 194 37.76 -17.39 17.63
N CYS A 195 36.73 -17.67 16.82
CA CYS A 195 35.46 -16.96 16.93
C CYS A 195 34.77 -17.04 18.31
N PRO A 196 34.88 -18.14 19.11
CA PRO A 196 34.37 -18.15 20.48
C PRO A 196 34.93 -17.04 21.37
N VAL A 197 36.23 -16.76 21.26
CA VAL A 197 36.90 -15.73 22.07
C VAL A 197 36.57 -14.33 21.59
N THR A 198 36.47 -14.13 20.27
CA THR A 198 36.11 -12.81 19.72
C THR A 198 34.65 -12.42 19.94
N LEU A 199 33.80 -13.29 20.50
CA LEU A 199 32.38 -13.00 20.68
C LEU A 199 32.12 -11.98 21.77
N GLU A 200 32.72 -12.16 22.95
CA GLU A 200 32.50 -11.31 24.12
C GLU A 200 32.65 -9.82 23.80
N PRO A 201 33.75 -9.35 23.20
CA PRO A 201 33.90 -7.92 22.93
C PRO A 201 32.96 -7.41 21.81
N LYS A 202 32.46 -8.29 20.92
CA LYS A 202 31.37 -7.92 19.98
C LYS A 202 30.05 -7.71 20.74
N CYS A 203 29.78 -8.51 21.78
CA CYS A 203 28.64 -8.34 22.68
C CYS A 203 28.78 -7.11 23.58
N LEU A 204 29.99 -6.77 24.05
CA LEU A 204 30.24 -5.52 24.78
C LEU A 204 29.97 -4.30 23.90
N LEU A 205 30.41 -4.34 22.63
CA LEU A 205 30.11 -3.27 21.67
C LEU A 205 28.60 -3.15 21.40
N GLN A 206 27.94 -4.31 21.23
CA GLN A 206 26.53 -4.59 21.55
C GLN A 206 25.88 -3.62 22.55
N GLU A 207 26.26 -3.85 23.81
CA GLU A 207 25.78 -3.17 25.01
C GLU A 207 26.06 -1.67 24.97
N CYS A 208 27.24 -1.26 24.51
CA CYS A 208 27.56 0.16 24.38
C CYS A 208 26.63 0.90 23.42
N TRP A 209 26.15 0.26 22.34
CA TRP A 209 25.15 0.84 21.45
C TRP A 209 23.76 0.92 22.10
N LYS A 210 23.37 -0.06 22.93
CA LYS A 210 22.11 -0.01 23.69
C LYS A 210 22.08 1.16 24.68
N LEU A 211 23.25 1.52 25.23
CA LEU A 211 23.42 2.66 26.14
C LEU A 211 23.52 4.01 25.43
N GLY A 212 23.55 4.06 24.09
CA GLY A 212 23.61 5.33 23.34
C GLY A 212 24.93 6.09 23.47
N LEU A 213 26.02 5.44 23.90
CA LEU A 213 27.33 6.09 24.10
C LEU A 213 27.92 6.59 22.77
N SER A 214 28.79 7.60 22.78
CA SER A 214 29.52 8.07 21.58
C SER A 214 30.78 7.22 21.31
N TRP A 215 31.43 7.37 20.16
CA TRP A 215 32.58 6.52 19.78
C TRP A 215 33.79 6.63 20.71
N ASP A 216 34.02 7.83 21.22
CA ASP A 216 35.22 8.20 21.98
C ASP A 216 34.89 8.54 23.45
N ALA A 217 33.65 8.35 23.88
CA ALA A 217 33.27 8.45 25.29
C ALA A 217 33.89 7.31 26.12
N GLU A 218 34.27 7.65 27.36
CA GLU A 218 34.66 6.68 28.38
C GLU A 218 33.49 5.73 28.70
N LEU A 219 33.80 4.43 28.77
CA LEU A 219 32.80 3.40 29.00
C LEU A 219 32.53 3.18 30.50
N PRO A 220 31.31 2.79 30.88
CA PRO A 220 30.99 2.40 32.25
C PRO A 220 31.95 1.34 32.80
N LEU A 221 32.28 1.45 34.09
CA LEU A 221 33.25 0.58 34.78
C LEU A 221 33.00 -0.91 34.51
N LEU A 222 31.75 -1.37 34.60
CA LEU A 222 31.39 -2.78 34.37
C LEU A 222 31.77 -3.28 32.96
N ILE A 223 31.62 -2.45 31.93
CA ILE A 223 31.98 -2.82 30.55
C ILE A 223 33.50 -2.81 30.39
N THR A 224 34.15 -1.80 30.97
CA THR A 224 35.62 -1.67 30.96
C THR A 224 36.28 -2.86 31.64
N GLU A 225 35.84 -3.26 32.84
CA GLU A 225 36.38 -4.41 33.57
C GLU A 225 36.24 -5.73 32.80
N ARG A 226 35.08 -5.97 32.17
CA ARG A 226 34.88 -7.17 31.33
C ARG A 226 35.81 -7.18 30.13
N PHE A 227 35.96 -6.04 29.46
CA PHE A 227 36.87 -5.92 28.31
C PHE A 227 38.33 -6.12 28.71
N GLU A 228 38.80 -5.53 29.80
CA GLU A 228 40.17 -5.69 30.27
C GLU A 228 40.43 -7.13 30.74
N ARG A 229 39.48 -7.78 31.43
CA ARG A 229 39.58 -9.20 31.80
C ARG A 229 39.71 -10.10 30.57
N TRP A 230 38.94 -9.83 29.52
CA TRP A 230 39.06 -10.51 28.23
C TRP A 230 40.44 -10.26 27.59
N LYS A 231 40.90 -9.01 27.55
CA LYS A 231 42.18 -8.60 26.96
C LYS A 231 43.38 -9.25 27.67
N MET A 232 43.33 -9.35 29.01
CA MET A 232 44.37 -9.99 29.83
C MET A 232 44.57 -11.48 29.53
N LYS A 233 43.51 -12.20 29.16
CA LYS A 233 43.58 -13.63 28.81
C LYS A 233 44.01 -13.89 27.37
N LEU A 234 43.90 -12.87 26.51
CA LEU A 234 44.16 -12.97 25.08
C LEU A 234 45.54 -13.50 24.67
N PRO A 235 46.66 -13.25 25.40
CA PRO A 235 47.97 -13.83 25.07
C PRO A 235 47.98 -15.36 25.01
N LYS A 236 47.05 -16.04 25.72
CA LYS A 236 46.95 -17.50 25.71
C LYS A 236 46.62 -18.06 24.33
N LEU A 237 46.04 -17.26 23.43
CA LEU A 237 45.80 -17.66 22.04
C LEU A 237 47.09 -17.94 21.24
N ASN A 238 48.26 -17.47 21.69
CA ASN A 238 49.55 -17.81 21.06
C ASN A 238 49.84 -19.32 21.04
N ALA A 239 49.27 -20.07 22.00
CA ALA A 239 49.42 -21.52 22.07
C ALA A 239 48.46 -22.26 21.11
N LEU A 240 47.45 -21.58 20.56
CA LEU A 240 46.48 -22.20 19.68
C LEU A 240 47.09 -22.39 18.28
N GLN A 241 47.22 -23.64 17.87
CA GLN A 241 47.67 -24.04 16.54
C GLN A 241 46.67 -25.03 15.95
N ILE A 242 46.33 -24.87 14.67
CA ILE A 242 45.51 -25.81 13.93
C ILE A 242 46.30 -26.38 12.75
N PRO A 243 46.04 -27.61 12.30
CA PRO A 243 46.66 -28.12 11.07
C PRO A 243 46.32 -27.22 9.88
N ARG A 244 47.33 -26.91 9.04
CA ARG A 244 47.09 -26.27 7.75
C ARG A 244 46.30 -27.24 6.89
N CYS A 245 46.84 -28.44 6.65
CA CYS A 245 46.17 -29.45 5.85
C CYS A 245 44.98 -30.06 6.61
N VAL A 246 43.76 -29.86 6.14
CA VAL A 246 42.58 -30.52 6.72
C VAL A 246 42.51 -32.01 6.37
N ARG A 247 43.36 -32.51 5.47
CA ARG A 247 43.40 -33.89 4.99
C ARG A 247 44.67 -34.66 5.36
N GLU A 248 45.52 -34.12 6.22
CA GLU A 248 46.86 -34.70 6.45
C GLU A 248 46.81 -36.16 6.90
N ASP A 249 45.92 -36.45 7.83
CA ASP A 249 45.71 -37.79 8.40
C ASP A 249 44.74 -38.66 7.59
N PHE A 250 44.40 -38.26 6.36
CA PHE A 250 43.37 -38.94 5.56
C PHE A 250 44.06 -39.87 4.57
N ALA A 251 43.78 -41.17 4.68
CA ALA A 251 44.17 -42.14 3.66
C ALA A 251 43.52 -41.78 2.30
N GLU A 252 44.17 -42.12 1.19
CA GLU A 252 43.69 -41.76 -0.16
C GLU A 252 42.30 -42.35 -0.48
N ASP A 253 41.97 -43.49 0.13
CA ASP A 253 40.71 -44.23 0.02
C ASP A 253 39.67 -43.84 1.10
N SER A 254 39.95 -42.82 1.91
CA SER A 254 39.05 -42.40 2.99
C SER A 254 37.68 -41.98 2.49
N LYS A 255 36.62 -42.46 3.15
CA LYS A 255 35.25 -41.99 2.96
C LYS A 255 35.10 -40.63 3.63
N LEU A 256 34.82 -39.61 2.82
CA LEU A 256 34.65 -38.24 3.30
C LEU A 256 33.18 -37.93 3.62
N SER A 257 32.96 -37.10 4.63
CA SER A 257 31.64 -36.53 4.96
C SER A 257 31.79 -35.13 5.57
N ILE A 258 30.81 -34.26 5.33
CA ILE A 258 30.82 -32.88 5.81
C ILE A 258 29.76 -32.70 6.89
N HIS A 259 30.13 -32.10 8.01
CA HIS A 259 29.24 -31.92 9.15
C HIS A 259 29.11 -30.44 9.50
N VAL A 260 27.89 -29.91 9.37
CA VAL A 260 27.57 -28.51 9.60
C VAL A 260 26.77 -28.40 10.90
N PHE A 261 27.34 -27.81 11.94
CA PHE A 261 26.67 -27.62 13.22
C PHE A 261 26.18 -26.18 13.35
N CYS A 262 24.97 -26.03 13.88
CA CYS A 262 24.31 -24.75 14.07
C CYS A 262 23.79 -24.65 15.51
N ASP A 263 24.00 -23.48 16.13
CA ASP A 263 23.50 -23.21 17.48
C ASP A 263 23.19 -21.72 17.67
N ALA A 264 22.31 -21.41 18.62
CA ALA A 264 22.04 -20.05 19.03
C ALA A 264 21.78 -19.89 20.53
N SER A 265 22.41 -18.86 21.09
CA SER A 265 22.13 -18.32 22.42
C SER A 265 21.34 -17.01 22.32
N GLN A 266 20.91 -16.47 23.47
CA GLN A 266 20.29 -15.13 23.53
C GLN A 266 21.24 -14.01 23.06
N SER A 267 22.55 -14.24 23.15
CA SER A 267 23.58 -13.25 22.85
C SER A 267 24.06 -13.33 21.41
N ALA A 268 24.15 -14.53 20.84
CA ALA A 268 24.69 -14.76 19.51
C ALA A 268 24.29 -16.11 18.92
N TYR A 269 24.50 -16.27 17.64
CA TYR A 269 24.22 -17.49 16.91
C TYR A 269 25.40 -17.83 16.00
N ALA A 270 25.68 -19.12 15.85
CA ALA A 270 26.92 -19.58 15.25
C ALA A 270 26.74 -20.85 14.40
N THR A 271 27.73 -21.05 13.53
CA THR A 271 27.87 -22.24 12.71
C THR A 271 29.34 -22.64 12.67
N CYS A 272 29.60 -23.94 12.68
CA CYS A 272 30.90 -24.52 12.35
C CYS A 272 30.75 -25.70 11.37
N ILE A 273 31.73 -25.85 10.49
CA ILE A 273 31.77 -26.88 9.45
C ILE A 273 33.01 -27.73 9.66
N PHE A 274 32.82 -29.03 9.77
CA PHE A 274 33.88 -30.02 9.89
C PHE A 274 33.93 -30.93 8.66
N LEU A 275 35.14 -31.37 8.32
CA LEU A 275 35.39 -32.47 7.41
C LEU A 275 35.71 -33.71 8.25
N ARG A 276 34.97 -34.79 8.04
CA ARG A 276 35.24 -36.12 8.60
C ARG A 276 35.79 -37.01 7.49
N ALA A 277 36.86 -37.73 7.79
CA ALA A 277 37.42 -38.76 6.93
C ALA A 277 37.54 -40.07 7.71
N GLU A 278 37.08 -41.14 7.08
CA GLU A 278 37.04 -42.48 7.65
C GLU A 278 37.79 -43.44 6.73
N SER A 279 38.89 -43.99 7.24
CA SER A 279 39.64 -45.09 6.65
C SER A 279 39.41 -46.38 7.45
N ALA A 280 39.98 -47.50 7.00
CA ALA A 280 39.82 -48.78 7.71
C ALA A 280 40.36 -48.74 9.15
N ASP A 281 41.44 -47.98 9.39
CA ASP A 281 42.17 -47.98 10.65
C ASP A 281 41.99 -46.70 11.49
N ASN A 282 41.49 -45.61 10.89
CA ASN A 282 41.41 -44.32 11.58
C ASN A 282 40.21 -43.47 11.11
N THR A 283 39.62 -42.70 12.03
CA THR A 283 38.65 -41.65 11.72
C THR A 283 39.11 -40.33 12.30
N SER A 284 39.26 -39.33 11.44
CA SER A 284 39.72 -38.00 11.80
C SER A 284 38.68 -36.95 11.41
N CYS A 285 38.67 -35.85 12.17
CA CYS A 285 37.73 -34.75 11.98
C CYS A 285 38.45 -33.42 12.15
N GLN A 286 38.24 -32.49 11.22
CA GLN A 286 38.95 -31.21 11.19
C GLN A 286 38.02 -30.06 10.82
N LEU A 287 38.17 -28.93 11.52
CA LEU A 287 37.40 -27.71 11.29
C LEU A 287 37.81 -27.06 9.97
N ILE A 288 36.85 -26.94 9.05
CA ILE A 288 37.02 -26.22 7.79
C ILE A 288 36.81 -24.72 8.02
N GLN A 289 35.68 -24.37 8.62
CA GLN A 289 35.29 -22.97 8.79
C GLN A 289 34.23 -22.79 9.88
N ALA A 290 34.33 -21.70 10.63
CA ALA A 290 33.33 -21.30 11.61
C ALA A 290 33.01 -19.80 11.53
N ARG A 291 31.79 -19.44 11.92
CA ARG A 291 31.33 -18.06 12.00
C ARG A 291 30.31 -17.91 13.13
N ASN A 292 30.41 -16.79 13.85
CA ASN A 292 29.37 -16.35 14.77
C ASN A 292 28.86 -14.96 14.40
N ARG A 293 27.64 -14.65 14.83
CA ARG A 293 27.02 -13.33 14.73
C ARG A 293 26.32 -13.00 16.04
N VAL A 294 26.50 -11.76 16.50
CA VAL A 294 25.75 -11.24 17.65
C VAL A 294 24.26 -11.21 17.30
N ALA A 295 23.41 -11.61 18.24
CA ALA A 295 21.96 -11.60 18.09
C ALA A 295 21.46 -10.19 17.76
N PRO A 296 20.39 -10.04 16.95
CA PRO A 296 19.87 -8.72 16.59
C PRO A 296 19.47 -7.89 17.81
N LEU A 297 19.66 -6.55 17.74
CA LEU A 297 19.24 -5.61 18.79
C LEU A 297 17.75 -5.72 19.14
N LYS A 298 16.91 -5.97 18.13
CA LYS A 298 15.50 -6.25 18.33
C LYS A 298 15.36 -7.67 18.88
N LYS A 299 14.88 -7.79 20.13
CA LYS A 299 14.63 -9.08 20.77
C LYS A 299 13.75 -9.96 19.87
N ILE A 300 14.27 -11.16 19.58
CA ILE A 300 13.58 -12.24 18.89
C ILE A 300 13.67 -13.48 19.77
N SER A 301 12.74 -14.43 19.59
CA SER A 301 12.71 -15.67 20.37
C SER A 301 13.93 -16.56 20.07
N ILE A 302 14.32 -17.39 21.04
CA ILE A 302 15.43 -18.35 20.89
C ILE A 302 15.20 -19.27 19.67
N PRO A 303 14.00 -19.88 19.45
CA PRO A 303 13.70 -20.64 18.24
C PRO A 303 13.96 -19.90 16.92
N ARG A 304 13.70 -18.58 16.87
CA ARG A 304 14.01 -17.76 15.69
C ARG A 304 15.50 -17.51 15.53
N LEU A 305 16.27 -17.41 16.62
CA LEU A 305 17.72 -17.31 16.58
C LEU A 305 18.36 -18.63 16.13
N GLU A 306 17.84 -19.76 16.60
CA GLU A 306 18.23 -21.09 16.15
C GLU A 306 17.96 -21.26 14.65
N LEU A 307 16.78 -20.84 14.15
CA LEU A 307 16.53 -20.84 12.71
C LEU A 307 17.49 -19.92 11.93
N LEU A 308 17.93 -18.80 12.52
CA LEU A 308 18.95 -17.94 11.91
C LEU A 308 20.33 -18.60 11.90
N SER A 309 20.69 -19.38 12.93
CA SER A 309 21.91 -20.19 12.94
C SER A 309 21.87 -21.20 11.81
N CYS A 310 20.77 -21.94 11.64
CA CYS A 310 20.56 -22.87 10.53
C CYS A 310 20.66 -22.16 9.16
N THR A 311 20.10 -20.95 9.03
CA THR A 311 20.15 -20.17 7.79
C THR A 311 21.59 -19.78 7.43
N ILE A 312 22.39 -19.36 8.43
CA ILE A 312 23.81 -19.07 8.22
C ILE A 312 24.59 -20.36 7.94
N GLY A 313 24.24 -21.45 8.61
CA GLY A 313 24.72 -22.81 8.35
C GLY A 313 24.65 -23.18 6.89
N ALA A 314 23.43 -23.14 6.34
CA ALA A 314 23.17 -23.44 4.93
C ALA A 314 23.96 -22.54 3.97
N ARG A 315 24.04 -21.22 4.24
CA ARG A 315 24.79 -20.28 3.40
C ARG A 315 26.30 -20.53 3.45
N LEU A 316 26.84 -20.74 4.65
CA LEU A 316 28.26 -20.97 4.86
C LEU A 316 28.66 -22.29 4.21
N ALA A 317 27.89 -23.36 4.45
CA ALA A 317 28.10 -24.66 3.84
C ALA A 317 28.11 -24.57 2.31
N LYS A 318 27.08 -23.95 1.70
CA LYS A 318 27.04 -23.81 0.24
C LYS A 318 28.25 -23.05 -0.30
N ALA A 319 28.64 -21.95 0.33
CA ALA A 319 29.79 -21.15 -0.11
C ALA A 319 31.12 -21.91 0.05
N THR A 320 31.35 -22.55 1.19
CA THR A 320 32.58 -23.30 1.48
C THR A 320 32.71 -24.53 0.58
N ILE A 321 31.65 -25.32 0.43
CA ILE A 321 31.68 -26.57 -0.34
C ILE A 321 31.87 -26.30 -1.82
N SER A 322 31.14 -25.31 -2.38
CA SER A 322 31.30 -24.95 -3.80
C SER A 322 32.66 -24.34 -4.11
N GLU A 323 33.28 -23.69 -3.14
CA GLU A 323 34.63 -23.15 -3.33
C GLU A 323 35.72 -24.23 -3.30
N LEU A 324 35.52 -25.26 -2.46
CA LEU A 324 36.45 -26.36 -2.31
C LEU A 324 36.23 -27.46 -3.35
N GLY A 325 35.15 -27.41 -4.13
CA GLY A 325 34.82 -28.44 -5.12
C GLY A 325 34.38 -29.77 -4.48
N LEU A 326 33.74 -29.70 -3.31
CA LEU A 326 33.36 -30.87 -2.49
C LEU A 326 31.88 -31.23 -2.62
N GLU A 327 31.21 -30.85 -3.72
CA GLU A 327 29.76 -31.02 -3.88
C GLU A 327 29.28 -32.47 -3.93
N LYS A 328 30.18 -33.41 -4.22
CA LYS A 328 29.87 -34.85 -4.30
C LYS A 328 29.96 -35.56 -2.94
N ILE A 329 30.46 -34.88 -1.91
CA ILE A 329 30.66 -35.47 -0.58
C ILE A 329 29.33 -35.42 0.19
N PRO A 330 28.94 -36.50 0.91
CA PRO A 330 27.78 -36.49 1.80
C PRO A 330 27.85 -35.35 2.83
N ILE A 331 26.73 -34.66 3.06
CA ILE A 331 26.65 -33.52 3.98
C ILE A 331 25.57 -33.80 5.02
N PHE A 332 25.88 -33.54 6.28
CA PHE A 332 24.95 -33.65 7.41
C PHE A 332 24.86 -32.30 8.12
N TYR A 333 23.63 -31.84 8.38
CA TYR A 333 23.36 -30.63 9.12
C TYR A 333 22.84 -30.97 10.52
N TRP A 334 23.36 -30.31 11.54
CA TRP A 334 23.13 -30.63 12.94
C TRP A 334 22.66 -29.39 13.70
N SER A 335 21.62 -29.55 14.50
CA SER A 335 21.14 -28.54 15.45
C SER A 335 20.49 -29.23 16.65
N ASP A 336 20.57 -28.60 17.80
CA ASP A 336 19.86 -28.95 19.03
C ASP A 336 18.47 -28.31 19.13
N SER A 337 18.09 -27.48 18.15
CA SER A 337 16.76 -26.90 18.08
C SER A 337 15.76 -27.84 17.41
N MET A 338 14.99 -28.54 18.23
CA MET A 338 13.87 -29.35 17.74
C MET A 338 12.84 -28.49 16.96
N ASN A 339 12.61 -27.25 17.39
CA ASN A 339 11.68 -26.32 16.75
C ASN A 339 12.16 -25.87 15.36
N ALA A 340 13.43 -25.45 15.23
CA ALA A 340 13.97 -25.04 13.94
C ALA A 340 14.04 -26.21 12.97
N LEU A 341 14.46 -27.39 13.43
CA LEU A 341 14.47 -28.62 12.63
C LEU A 341 13.06 -29.00 12.14
N TYR A 342 12.05 -28.90 13.01
CA TYR A 342 10.68 -29.16 12.63
C TYR A 342 10.20 -28.22 11.51
N TRP A 343 10.50 -26.92 11.62
CA TRP A 343 10.18 -25.94 10.57
C TRP A 343 10.94 -26.21 9.25
N ILE A 344 12.20 -26.66 9.32
CA ILE A 344 13.00 -26.95 8.13
C ILE A 344 12.45 -28.19 7.42
N LYS A 345 12.14 -29.26 8.16
CA LYS A 345 11.62 -30.52 7.61
C LYS A 345 10.22 -30.37 7.03
N ARG A 346 9.36 -29.54 7.61
CA ARG A 346 7.98 -29.35 7.14
C ARG A 346 7.77 -28.07 6.34
N ASN A 347 7.16 -28.20 5.17
CA ASN A 347 6.78 -27.07 4.32
C ASN A 347 5.35 -26.59 4.61
N GLU A 348 5.13 -25.97 5.77
CA GLU A 348 3.80 -25.45 6.17
C GLU A 348 3.69 -23.93 6.01
N ASN A 349 2.49 -23.39 6.27
CA ASN A 349 2.18 -21.96 6.17
C ASN A 349 2.74 -21.17 7.37
N TRP A 350 4.06 -21.08 7.48
CA TRP A 350 4.74 -20.36 8.54
C TRP A 350 4.56 -18.84 8.43
N ALA A 351 4.75 -18.13 9.54
CA ALA A 351 4.84 -16.67 9.58
C ALA A 351 6.00 -16.19 8.69
N THR A 352 5.91 -14.94 8.19
CA THR A 352 6.82 -14.42 7.15
C THR A 352 8.29 -14.59 7.48
N PHE A 353 8.66 -14.43 8.77
CA PHE A 353 10.03 -14.62 9.22
C PHE A 353 10.48 -16.07 9.02
N VAL A 354 9.79 -17.03 9.65
CA VAL A 354 10.12 -18.46 9.58
C VAL A 354 10.04 -18.96 8.13
N TYR A 355 8.96 -18.64 7.42
CA TYR A 355 8.74 -19.04 6.03
C TYR A 355 9.92 -18.66 5.12
N ASN A 356 10.35 -17.40 5.15
CA ASN A 356 11.42 -16.93 4.27
C ASN A 356 12.77 -17.61 4.57
N ARG A 357 13.04 -17.98 5.83
CA ARG A 357 14.31 -18.62 6.22
C ARG A 357 14.27 -20.11 5.92
N VAL A 358 13.14 -20.78 6.20
CA VAL A 358 12.91 -22.17 5.80
C VAL A 358 13.03 -22.32 4.29
N LEU A 359 12.36 -21.46 3.50
CA LEU A 359 12.49 -21.48 2.03
C LEU A 359 13.95 -21.36 1.57
N GLU A 360 14.71 -20.45 2.18
CA GLU A 360 16.12 -20.28 1.85
C GLU A 360 16.96 -21.50 2.20
N ILE A 361 16.78 -22.06 3.41
CA ILE A 361 17.47 -23.28 3.84
C ILE A 361 17.15 -24.44 2.90
N ARG A 362 15.88 -24.65 2.55
CA ARG A 362 15.43 -25.73 1.65
C ARG A 362 15.87 -25.54 0.20
N LYS A 363 16.18 -24.30 -0.21
CA LYS A 363 16.78 -24.02 -1.52
C LYS A 363 18.26 -24.38 -1.55
N LEU A 364 18.95 -24.26 -0.41
CA LEU A 364 20.40 -24.47 -0.29
C LEU A 364 20.76 -25.89 0.16
N THR A 365 19.84 -26.59 0.83
CA THR A 365 20.08 -27.87 1.52
C THR A 365 18.89 -28.80 1.34
N ASN A 366 19.12 -30.11 1.45
CA ASN A 366 18.04 -31.10 1.49
C ASN A 366 17.50 -31.21 2.93
N PRO A 367 16.18 -31.10 3.17
CA PRO A 367 15.60 -31.22 4.51
C PRO A 367 15.94 -32.53 5.25
N GLU A 368 16.15 -33.63 4.51
CA GLU A 368 16.44 -34.95 5.10
C GLU A 368 17.86 -35.05 5.69
N ASP A 369 18.77 -34.17 5.26
CA ASP A 369 20.15 -34.12 5.76
C ASP A 369 20.23 -33.46 7.15
N TRP A 370 19.13 -32.87 7.64
CA TRP A 370 19.06 -32.20 8.94
C TRP A 370 18.74 -33.18 10.07
N ARG A 371 19.62 -33.21 11.06
CA ARG A 371 19.60 -34.14 12.21
C ARG A 371 19.63 -33.36 13.52
N HIS A 372 19.00 -33.97 14.53
CA HIS A 372 19.01 -33.43 15.89
C HIS A 372 20.15 -34.04 16.71
N ILE A 373 20.75 -33.22 17.58
CA ILE A 373 21.73 -33.63 18.60
C ILE A 373 21.44 -32.89 19.92
N SER A 374 21.84 -33.46 21.05
CA SER A 374 21.80 -32.72 22.32
C SER A 374 22.71 -31.49 22.28
N GLY A 375 22.27 -30.37 22.87
CA GLY A 375 23.08 -29.14 22.95
C GLY A 375 24.43 -29.34 23.65
N THR A 376 24.51 -30.24 24.64
CA THR A 376 25.78 -30.59 25.31
C THR A 376 26.80 -31.27 24.39
N LEU A 377 26.34 -31.86 23.29
CA LEU A 377 27.16 -32.53 22.28
C LEU A 377 27.36 -31.67 21.03
N ASN A 378 26.78 -30.47 20.99
CA ASN A 378 26.80 -29.56 19.86
C ASN A 378 28.05 -28.65 19.92
N PRO A 379 29.05 -28.84 19.03
CA PRO A 379 30.26 -28.01 19.03
C PRO A 379 29.97 -26.54 18.66
N ALA A 380 28.81 -26.23 18.07
CA ALA A 380 28.43 -24.86 17.75
C ALA A 380 28.00 -24.03 18.98
N ASP A 381 27.78 -24.66 20.14
CA ASP A 381 27.50 -23.99 21.42
C ASP A 381 28.66 -23.09 21.86
N LEU A 382 29.89 -23.57 21.70
CA LEU A 382 31.10 -22.82 22.04
C LEU A 382 31.18 -21.46 21.30
N PRO A 383 31.05 -21.37 19.96
CA PRO A 383 31.06 -20.09 19.25
C PRO A 383 29.77 -19.26 19.38
N SER A 384 28.65 -19.83 19.83
CA SER A 384 27.38 -19.11 20.04
C SER A 384 27.28 -18.47 21.44
N ARG A 385 27.92 -19.06 22.45
CA ARG A 385 27.97 -18.56 23.83
C ARG A 385 29.26 -17.80 24.13
N GLY A 386 30.33 -18.17 23.44
CA GLY A 386 31.67 -17.64 23.62
C GLY A 386 32.45 -18.39 24.69
N SER A 387 33.76 -18.20 24.68
CA SER A 387 34.68 -18.74 25.68
C SER A 387 35.83 -17.80 25.91
N ASN A 388 36.57 -17.97 27.01
CA ASN A 388 37.83 -17.26 27.15
C ASN A 388 38.97 -17.98 26.42
N ALA A 389 40.07 -17.26 26.19
CA ALA A 389 41.20 -17.77 25.40
C ALA A 389 41.80 -19.06 25.96
N GLU A 390 41.86 -19.20 27.29
CA GLU A 390 42.44 -20.37 27.94
C GLU A 390 41.57 -21.62 27.78
N GLU A 391 40.25 -21.47 27.97
CA GLU A 391 39.28 -22.54 27.72
C GLU A 391 39.31 -22.99 26.26
N LEU A 392 39.40 -22.04 25.32
CA LEU A 392 39.44 -22.35 23.90
C LEU A 392 40.66 -23.22 23.54
N VAL A 393 41.86 -22.86 24.04
CA VAL A 393 43.08 -23.64 23.77
C VAL A 393 42.98 -25.05 24.33
N LYS A 394 42.39 -25.23 25.52
CA LYS A 394 42.22 -26.55 26.15
C LYS A 394 41.15 -27.41 25.47
N SER A 395 40.17 -26.79 24.80
CA SER A 395 39.01 -27.50 24.24
C SER A 395 39.32 -28.36 23.01
N LEU A 396 40.40 -28.08 22.28
CA LEU A 396 40.72 -28.70 20.99
C LEU A 396 39.53 -28.75 20.00
N TRP A 397 38.61 -27.78 20.08
CA TRP A 397 37.33 -27.85 19.39
C TRP A 397 37.44 -27.92 17.85
N TRP A 398 38.59 -27.52 17.29
CA TRP A 398 38.86 -27.64 15.86
C TRP A 398 39.02 -29.07 15.38
N GLU A 399 39.20 -30.04 16.28
CA GLU A 399 39.24 -31.47 15.95
C GLU A 399 37.85 -32.14 15.94
N GLY A 400 36.79 -31.34 16.12
CA GLY A 400 35.41 -31.82 16.17
C GLY A 400 35.08 -32.60 17.45
N PRO A 401 33.81 -32.96 17.64
CA PRO A 401 33.39 -33.69 18.82
C PRO A 401 33.80 -35.17 18.73
N ASN A 402 34.22 -35.77 19.85
CA ASN A 402 34.73 -37.14 19.91
C ASN A 402 33.77 -38.19 19.34
N TRP A 403 32.45 -38.03 19.54
CA TRP A 403 31.46 -38.96 19.03
C TRP A 403 31.43 -39.05 17.50
N LEU A 404 31.86 -37.99 16.80
CA LEU A 404 31.89 -37.96 15.34
C LEU A 404 32.98 -38.86 14.76
N ARG A 405 33.95 -39.29 15.59
CA ARG A 405 34.97 -40.28 15.21
C ARG A 405 34.46 -41.72 15.29
N ARG A 406 33.28 -41.95 15.88
CA ARG A 406 32.66 -43.28 15.95
C ARG A 406 31.95 -43.64 14.64
N PRO A 407 31.63 -44.93 14.41
CA PRO A 407 30.78 -45.38 13.31
C PRO A 407 29.43 -44.65 13.29
N ILE A 408 28.80 -44.58 12.12
CA ILE A 408 27.56 -43.81 11.92
C ILE A 408 26.39 -44.31 12.78
N GLU A 409 26.41 -45.58 13.14
CA GLU A 409 25.44 -46.27 13.97
C GLU A 409 25.45 -45.76 15.43
N ASP A 410 26.61 -45.30 15.90
CA ASP A 410 26.84 -44.81 17.26
C ASP A 410 26.60 -43.29 17.40
N TRP A 411 26.21 -42.61 16.32
CA TRP A 411 26.01 -41.17 16.37
C TRP A 411 24.79 -40.84 17.25
N PRO A 412 24.88 -39.80 18.11
CA PRO A 412 23.86 -39.45 19.08
C PRO A 412 22.68 -38.71 18.42
N VAL A 413 21.98 -39.40 17.51
CA VAL A 413 20.77 -38.91 16.86
C VAL A 413 19.60 -39.19 17.80
N SER A 414 18.93 -38.15 18.26
CA SER A 414 17.70 -38.31 19.03
C SER A 414 16.48 -37.96 18.19
N GLU A 415 15.33 -38.49 18.58
CA GLU A 415 14.07 -38.12 17.97
C GLU A 415 13.74 -36.64 18.18
N THR A 416 13.13 -36.02 17.17
CA THR A 416 12.71 -34.61 17.22
C THR A 416 11.27 -34.51 17.70
N ILE A 417 11.07 -34.06 18.94
CA ILE A 417 9.74 -33.71 19.46
C ILE A 417 9.72 -32.19 19.68
N PRO A 418 9.18 -31.39 18.75
CA PRO A 418 9.17 -29.94 18.92
C PRO A 418 8.24 -29.52 20.06
N ASP A 419 8.46 -28.31 20.55
CA ASP A 419 7.46 -27.61 21.36
C ASP A 419 6.33 -27.15 20.41
N PHE A 420 5.20 -27.85 20.47
CA PHE A 420 4.07 -27.58 19.60
C PHE A 420 3.46 -26.19 19.84
N ASP A 421 3.56 -25.61 21.04
CA ASP A 421 3.05 -24.27 21.31
C ASP A 421 3.90 -23.22 20.59
N VAL A 422 5.22 -23.36 20.66
CA VAL A 422 6.16 -22.51 19.91
C VAL A 422 5.93 -22.65 18.40
N VAL A 423 5.85 -23.88 17.90
CA VAL A 423 5.63 -24.14 16.47
C VAL A 423 4.29 -23.56 16.00
N ASN A 424 3.20 -23.79 16.75
CA ASN A 424 1.87 -23.33 16.40
C ASN A 424 1.74 -21.81 16.50
N SER A 425 2.51 -21.15 17.37
CA SER A 425 2.57 -19.68 17.42
C SER A 425 3.15 -19.06 16.14
N GLU A 426 4.05 -19.78 15.46
CA GLU A 426 4.66 -19.36 14.19
C GLU A 426 3.92 -19.87 12.97
N LYS A 427 2.97 -20.81 13.11
CA LYS A 427 2.02 -21.09 12.03
C LYS A 427 1.20 -19.82 11.83
N ARG A 428 1.15 -19.31 10.59
CA ARG A 428 0.08 -18.37 10.28
C ARG A 428 -1.20 -19.11 10.59
N LYS A 429 -2.06 -18.46 11.37
CA LYS A 429 -3.46 -18.85 11.50
C LYS A 429 -4.08 -18.75 10.10
N THR A 430 -3.81 -19.76 9.29
CA THR A 430 -4.76 -20.20 8.30
C THR A 430 -5.97 -20.49 9.15
N ILE A 431 -7.02 -19.68 9.02
CA ILE A 431 -8.33 -20.04 9.57
C ILE A 431 -8.76 -21.23 8.72
N VAL A 432 -8.17 -22.38 9.00
CA VAL A 432 -8.66 -23.69 8.66
C VAL A 432 -9.29 -24.09 9.96
N SER A 433 -10.60 -23.97 10.01
CA SER A 433 -11.40 -24.60 11.05
C SER A 433 -11.10 -26.08 10.99
N VAL A 434 -10.14 -26.55 11.80
CA VAL A 434 -10.01 -27.97 12.09
C VAL A 434 -11.27 -28.31 12.88
N THR A 435 -12.18 -28.96 12.18
CA THR A 435 -13.42 -29.53 12.69
C THR A 435 -13.06 -30.62 13.69
N ASN A 436 -12.91 -30.24 14.96
CA ASN A 436 -13.39 -31.11 16.01
C ASN A 436 -14.90 -31.26 15.77
N THR A 437 -15.35 -32.50 15.69
CA THR A 437 -16.69 -32.92 15.33
C THR A 437 -17.71 -32.33 16.29
N THR A 438 -18.17 -31.10 16.00
CA THR A 438 -19.43 -30.52 16.48
C THR A 438 -19.73 -29.31 15.60
N THR A 439 -20.52 -29.58 14.57
CA THR A 439 -21.21 -28.62 13.69
C THR A 439 -20.31 -27.80 12.77
N GLU A 440 -20.01 -28.39 11.60
CA GLU A 440 -19.45 -27.71 10.42
C GLU A 440 -20.08 -26.33 10.22
N GLN A 441 -19.31 -25.26 10.47
CA GLN A 441 -19.69 -23.93 10.02
C GLN A 441 -19.56 -23.92 8.50
N LEU A 442 -20.69 -23.75 7.82
CA LEU A 442 -20.73 -23.59 6.37
C LEU A 442 -20.03 -22.29 5.98
N GLU A 443 -18.73 -22.41 5.69
CA GLU A 443 -17.78 -21.33 5.47
C GLU A 443 -18.25 -20.29 4.43
N TYR A 444 -19.13 -20.70 3.50
CA TYR A 444 -19.69 -19.81 2.48
C TYR A 444 -20.64 -18.73 3.02
N PHE A 445 -21.22 -18.90 4.22
CA PHE A 445 -22.06 -17.87 4.83
C PHE A 445 -21.33 -16.53 5.03
N SER A 446 -20.00 -16.59 5.25
CA SER A 446 -19.15 -15.41 5.34
C SER A 446 -18.82 -14.82 3.96
N LYS A 447 -18.55 -15.68 2.96
CA LYS A 447 -18.04 -15.35 1.62
C LYS A 447 -19.11 -14.79 0.66
N VAL A 448 -20.39 -15.12 0.86
CA VAL A 448 -21.48 -14.70 -0.06
C VAL A 448 -22.10 -13.38 0.39
N SER A 449 -22.13 -12.35 -0.47
CA SER A 449 -22.59 -10.99 -0.12
C SER A 449 -24.12 -10.79 -0.08
N SER A 450 -24.92 -11.74 -0.59
CA SER A 450 -26.39 -11.66 -0.64
C SER A 450 -27.05 -12.83 0.09
N PHE A 451 -28.16 -12.56 0.78
CA PHE A 451 -28.92 -13.60 1.48
C PHE A 451 -29.62 -14.54 0.49
N ARG A 452 -30.24 -14.02 -0.57
CA ARG A 452 -30.83 -14.85 -1.65
C ARG A 452 -29.82 -15.69 -2.42
N LYS A 453 -28.62 -15.16 -2.65
CA LYS A 453 -27.55 -15.97 -3.26
C LYS A 453 -27.15 -17.10 -2.31
N MET A 454 -27.09 -16.84 -1.01
CA MET A 454 -26.80 -17.83 0.01
C MET A 454 -27.88 -18.92 0.06
N THR A 455 -29.18 -18.55 0.13
CA THR A 455 -30.29 -19.53 0.12
C THR A 455 -30.29 -20.39 -1.13
N ARG A 456 -30.04 -19.82 -2.31
CA ARG A 456 -29.94 -20.59 -3.57
C ARG A 456 -28.76 -21.55 -3.59
N ILE A 457 -27.59 -21.13 -3.10
CA ILE A 457 -26.41 -22.02 -3.00
C ILE A 457 -26.73 -23.19 -2.07
N THR A 458 -27.31 -22.92 -0.90
CA THR A 458 -27.72 -23.96 0.05
C THR A 458 -28.75 -24.92 -0.56
N ALA A 459 -29.74 -24.40 -1.29
CA ALA A 459 -30.73 -25.21 -1.99
C ALA A 459 -30.11 -26.11 -3.06
N TRP A 460 -29.14 -25.60 -3.83
CA TRP A 460 -28.38 -26.40 -4.80
C TRP A 460 -27.55 -27.50 -4.14
N ILE A 461 -26.93 -27.21 -2.99
CA ILE A 461 -26.18 -28.21 -2.20
C ILE A 461 -27.14 -29.31 -1.74
N PHE A 462 -28.32 -28.95 -1.22
CA PHE A 462 -29.34 -29.92 -0.80
C PHE A 462 -29.85 -30.77 -1.96
N ARG A 463 -30.13 -30.15 -3.12
CA ARG A 463 -30.53 -30.88 -4.33
C ARG A 463 -29.43 -31.83 -4.81
N PHE A 464 -28.18 -31.38 -4.82
CA PHE A 464 -27.04 -32.23 -5.18
C PHE A 464 -26.94 -33.44 -4.23
N TYR A 465 -27.00 -33.19 -2.92
CA TYR A 465 -26.95 -34.24 -1.90
C TYR A 465 -28.09 -35.26 -2.07
N LYS A 466 -29.32 -34.78 -2.31
CA LYS A 466 -30.48 -35.65 -2.56
C LYS A 466 -30.28 -36.46 -3.84
N ASN A 467 -29.95 -35.81 -4.96
CA ASN A 467 -29.75 -36.47 -6.25
C ASN A 467 -28.57 -37.47 -6.26
N ALA A 468 -27.53 -37.23 -5.46
CA ALA A 468 -26.39 -38.16 -5.33
C ALA A 468 -26.80 -39.48 -4.65
N LYS A 469 -27.86 -39.46 -3.82
CA LYS A 469 -28.41 -40.63 -3.13
C LYS A 469 -29.58 -41.29 -3.85
N THR A 470 -30.03 -40.73 -4.97
CA THR A 470 -31.22 -41.17 -5.70
C THR A 470 -30.86 -41.76 -7.06
N GLN A 471 -31.61 -42.78 -7.50
CA GLN A 471 -31.46 -43.40 -8.82
C GLN A 471 -31.69 -42.38 -9.94
N LYS A 472 -31.02 -42.57 -11.10
CA LYS A 472 -30.96 -41.59 -12.20
C LYS A 472 -32.34 -41.13 -12.71
N LYS A 473 -33.37 -41.99 -12.65
CA LYS A 473 -34.75 -41.71 -13.11
C LYS A 473 -35.55 -40.78 -12.18
N GLU A 474 -35.16 -40.68 -10.91
CA GLU A 474 -35.88 -39.90 -9.88
C GLU A 474 -35.14 -38.61 -9.48
N ARG A 475 -34.03 -38.30 -10.16
CA ARG A 475 -33.25 -37.07 -9.89
C ARG A 475 -34.01 -35.85 -10.37
N LYS A 476 -34.10 -34.83 -9.51
CA LYS A 476 -34.67 -33.53 -9.88
C LYS A 476 -33.67 -32.72 -10.71
N GLY A 477 -34.05 -32.35 -11.94
CA GLY A 477 -33.33 -31.42 -12.83
C GLY A 477 -34.03 -30.05 -12.93
N GLY A 478 -33.47 -29.12 -13.71
CA GLY A 478 -34.09 -27.82 -13.99
C GLY A 478 -33.89 -26.75 -12.89
N THR A 479 -34.78 -25.74 -12.83
CA THR A 479 -34.73 -24.67 -11.83
C THR A 479 -35.04 -25.17 -10.41
N LEU A 480 -34.61 -24.44 -9.37
CA LEU A 480 -34.94 -24.74 -7.98
C LEU A 480 -36.44 -24.54 -7.70
N ASP A 481 -37.04 -25.48 -6.98
CA ASP A 481 -38.45 -25.40 -6.56
C ASP A 481 -38.58 -24.49 -5.33
N LEU A 482 -39.78 -23.96 -5.08
CA LEU A 482 -40.03 -23.09 -3.93
C LEU A 482 -39.73 -23.80 -2.60
N GLU A 483 -40.15 -25.05 -2.46
CA GLU A 483 -39.91 -25.88 -1.27
C GLU A 483 -38.42 -26.06 -0.95
N GLU A 484 -37.56 -26.19 -1.97
CA GLU A 484 -36.12 -26.33 -1.77
C GLU A 484 -35.47 -25.03 -1.29
N VAL A 485 -35.97 -23.89 -1.78
CA VAL A 485 -35.51 -22.56 -1.35
C VAL A 485 -35.97 -22.28 0.08
N GLU A 486 -37.22 -22.63 0.43
CA GLU A 486 -37.74 -22.47 1.80
C GLU A 486 -37.02 -23.38 2.80
N ALA A 487 -36.77 -24.65 2.43
CA ALA A 487 -36.00 -25.58 3.26
C ALA A 487 -34.57 -25.07 3.50
N ALA A 488 -33.92 -24.53 2.46
CA ALA A 488 -32.61 -23.92 2.56
C ALA A 488 -32.61 -22.67 3.45
N GLU A 489 -33.62 -21.80 3.34
CA GLU A 489 -33.76 -20.62 4.19
C GLU A 489 -33.94 -21.01 5.67
N LYS A 490 -34.87 -21.92 5.97
CA LYS A 490 -35.10 -22.42 7.33
C LYS A 490 -33.83 -23.02 7.92
N PHE A 491 -33.08 -23.80 7.13
CA PHE A 491 -31.82 -24.37 7.56
C PHE A 491 -30.78 -23.30 7.89
N ILE A 492 -30.60 -22.28 7.05
CA ILE A 492 -29.67 -21.17 7.33
C ILE A 492 -30.05 -20.48 8.64
N LEU A 493 -31.33 -20.16 8.83
CA LEU A 493 -31.82 -19.48 10.03
C LEU A 493 -31.65 -20.34 11.29
N LYS A 494 -31.86 -21.66 11.19
CA LYS A 494 -31.61 -22.61 12.27
C LYS A 494 -30.14 -22.67 12.67
N GLN A 495 -29.22 -22.58 11.71
CA GLN A 495 -27.78 -22.47 11.99
C GLN A 495 -27.43 -21.14 12.65
N VAL A 496 -28.06 -20.02 12.26
CA VAL A 496 -27.87 -18.73 12.94
C VAL A 496 -28.35 -18.82 14.40
N GLN A 497 -29.47 -19.49 14.64
CA GLN A 497 -30.02 -19.67 15.98
C GLN A 497 -29.17 -20.59 16.86
N SER A 498 -28.70 -21.73 16.34
CA SER A 498 -27.82 -22.64 17.09
C SER A 498 -26.49 -21.98 17.50
N GLN A 499 -25.99 -21.04 16.70
CA GLN A 499 -24.77 -20.29 17.03
C GLN A 499 -24.96 -19.20 18.08
N CYS A 500 -26.15 -18.58 18.12
CA CYS A 500 -26.38 -17.39 18.92
C CYS A 500 -27.25 -17.61 20.17
N PHE A 501 -27.97 -18.73 20.26
CA PHE A 501 -28.95 -19.00 21.33
C PHE A 501 -28.70 -20.35 22.03
N SER A 502 -27.47 -20.88 21.98
CA SER A 502 -27.08 -22.20 22.52
C SER A 502 -26.74 -22.22 24.02
N GLY A 503 -26.89 -21.11 24.75
CA GLY A 503 -26.73 -21.04 26.20
C GLY A 503 -27.98 -20.45 26.87
N ASN A 504 -28.21 -20.78 28.15
CA ASN A 504 -29.29 -20.28 29.01
C ASN A 504 -29.23 -18.74 29.24
N GLU A 505 -29.28 -17.95 28.17
CA GLU A 505 -29.55 -16.53 28.26
C GLU A 505 -31.03 -16.34 28.61
N LYS A 506 -31.32 -15.71 29.75
CA LYS A 506 -32.67 -15.28 30.12
C LYS A 506 -33.15 -14.24 29.11
N LEU A 507 -33.77 -14.69 28.03
CA LEU A 507 -34.52 -13.84 27.11
C LEU A 507 -35.84 -13.47 27.81
N ASN A 508 -36.10 -12.17 28.01
CA ASN A 508 -37.38 -11.65 28.54
C ASN A 508 -38.53 -11.78 27.50
N LEU A 509 -38.61 -12.91 26.80
CA LEU A 509 -39.57 -13.20 25.73
C LEU A 509 -40.09 -14.63 25.92
N GLN A 510 -41.38 -14.84 25.71
CA GLN A 510 -41.93 -16.20 25.66
C GLN A 510 -41.56 -16.84 24.31
N THR A 511 -40.69 -17.85 24.33
CA THR A 511 -40.19 -18.52 23.13
C THR A 511 -40.51 -20.02 23.14
N PHE A 512 -40.73 -20.61 21.97
CA PHE A 512 -40.90 -22.06 21.80
C PHE A 512 -40.24 -22.54 20.50
N LEU A 513 -39.92 -23.82 20.40
CA LEU A 513 -39.42 -24.45 19.18
C LEU A 513 -40.58 -24.94 18.31
N ASP A 514 -40.54 -24.65 17.01
CA ASP A 514 -41.50 -25.19 16.05
C ASP A 514 -41.14 -26.59 15.56
N SER A 515 -41.98 -27.17 14.69
CA SER A 515 -41.76 -28.49 14.07
C SER A 515 -40.50 -28.58 13.21
N ASP A 516 -40.02 -27.44 12.69
CA ASP A 516 -38.78 -27.34 11.91
C ASP A 516 -37.53 -27.18 12.83
N GLY A 517 -37.73 -27.08 14.14
CA GLY A 517 -36.70 -26.85 15.15
C GLY A 517 -36.14 -25.42 15.14
N LEU A 518 -36.94 -24.44 14.72
CA LEU A 518 -36.65 -23.01 14.80
C LEU A 518 -37.27 -22.41 16.07
N LEU A 519 -36.51 -21.54 16.74
CA LEU A 519 -36.96 -20.81 17.92
C LEU A 519 -37.86 -19.63 17.48
N ARG A 520 -39.11 -19.61 17.93
CA ARG A 520 -40.11 -18.59 17.62
C ARG A 520 -40.58 -17.85 18.86
N VAL A 521 -41.07 -16.64 18.68
CA VAL A 521 -41.61 -15.79 19.75
C VAL A 521 -43.12 -15.91 19.80
N LYS A 522 -43.68 -16.19 20.99
CA LYS A 522 -45.11 -16.11 21.25
C LYS A 522 -45.49 -14.65 21.50
N THR A 523 -46.26 -14.07 20.58
CA THR A 523 -46.72 -12.69 20.66
C THR A 523 -48.13 -12.61 21.26
N LYS A 524 -48.59 -11.41 21.64
CA LYS A 524 -49.96 -11.20 22.15
C LYS A 524 -51.06 -11.56 21.13
N ILE A 525 -50.72 -11.63 19.85
CA ILE A 525 -51.61 -12.01 18.76
C ILE A 525 -51.55 -13.51 18.42
N SER A 526 -50.97 -14.33 19.30
CA SER A 526 -50.77 -15.76 19.06
C SER A 526 -52.07 -16.54 18.79
N GLN A 527 -53.23 -16.03 19.24
CA GLN A 527 -54.55 -16.67 19.06
C GLN A 527 -55.34 -16.14 17.84
N ARG A 528 -54.84 -15.14 17.12
CA ARG A 528 -55.51 -14.60 15.92
C ARG A 528 -55.48 -15.60 14.77
N SER A 529 -56.53 -15.71 13.97
CA SER A 529 -56.48 -16.41 12.67
C SER A 529 -55.69 -15.58 11.65
N ASP A 530 -54.42 -15.95 11.46
CA ASP A 530 -53.48 -15.24 10.57
C ASP A 530 -52.31 -16.17 10.18
N ILE A 531 -51.42 -15.70 9.31
CA ILE A 531 -50.26 -16.44 8.83
C ILE A 531 -49.39 -16.90 10.02
N PRO A 532 -48.98 -18.18 10.08
CA PRO A 532 -48.21 -18.72 11.21
C PRO A 532 -46.90 -17.96 11.51
N THR A 533 -46.19 -17.47 10.49
CA THR A 533 -44.96 -16.68 10.65
C THR A 533 -45.20 -15.29 11.25
N PHE A 534 -46.37 -14.70 10.99
CA PHE A 534 -46.79 -13.42 11.56
C PHE A 534 -47.19 -13.53 13.03
N ARG A 535 -47.92 -14.60 13.38
CA ARG A 535 -48.31 -14.90 14.77
C ARG A 535 -47.11 -15.30 15.62
N PHE A 536 -46.22 -16.08 15.04
CA PHE A 536 -45.06 -16.69 15.68
C PHE A 536 -43.77 -16.38 14.87
N PRO A 537 -43.26 -15.15 14.91
CA PRO A 537 -42.08 -14.77 14.15
C PRO A 537 -40.82 -15.49 14.66
N ILE A 538 -39.91 -15.80 13.73
CA ILE A 538 -38.64 -16.48 14.02
C ILE A 538 -37.73 -15.52 14.79
N LEU A 539 -37.22 -15.96 15.94
CA LEU A 539 -36.32 -15.14 16.76
C LEU A 539 -34.93 -15.05 16.10
N LEU A 540 -34.44 -13.84 15.84
CA LEU A 540 -33.13 -13.62 15.23
C LEU A 540 -32.22 -12.71 16.08
N PRO A 541 -30.91 -12.97 16.12
CA PRO A 541 -29.97 -12.19 16.93
C PRO A 541 -29.75 -10.79 16.37
N SER A 542 -29.39 -9.86 17.25
CA SER A 542 -29.13 -8.45 16.87
C SER A 542 -27.82 -8.24 16.08
N LYS A 543 -26.83 -9.13 16.28
CA LYS A 543 -25.47 -9.04 15.73
C LYS A 543 -25.08 -10.36 15.06
N HIS A 544 -25.36 -10.49 13.77
CA HIS A 544 -24.90 -11.63 12.97
C HIS A 544 -24.79 -11.24 11.50
N ALA A 545 -23.75 -11.71 10.80
CA ALA A 545 -23.44 -11.28 9.42
C ALA A 545 -24.55 -11.66 8.42
N VAL A 546 -25.16 -12.84 8.59
CA VAL A 546 -26.29 -13.31 7.75
C VAL A 546 -27.51 -12.41 7.93
N ILE A 547 -27.79 -11.96 9.15
CA ILE A 547 -28.92 -11.07 9.45
C ILE A 547 -28.69 -9.68 8.85
N GLY A 548 -27.46 -9.19 8.88
CA GLY A 548 -27.09 -7.96 8.17
C GLY A 548 -27.38 -8.03 6.66
N LYS A 549 -27.09 -9.18 6.03
CA LYS A 549 -27.37 -9.43 4.59
C LYS A 549 -28.86 -9.53 4.31
N LEU A 550 -29.63 -10.23 5.17
CA LEU A 550 -31.10 -10.32 5.08
C LEU A 550 -31.74 -8.93 5.13
N ILE A 551 -31.35 -8.11 6.11
CA ILE A 551 -31.86 -6.73 6.26
C ILE A 551 -31.48 -5.87 5.05
N PHE A 552 -30.23 -5.96 4.59
CA PHE A 552 -29.75 -5.17 3.45
C PHE A 552 -30.50 -5.54 2.17
N GLU A 553 -30.76 -6.83 1.96
CA GLU A 553 -31.52 -7.31 0.81
C GLU A 553 -32.97 -6.81 0.84
N LYS A 554 -33.66 -6.92 1.99
CA LYS A 554 -35.02 -6.39 2.12
C LYS A 554 -35.07 -4.86 1.97
N HIS A 555 -34.00 -4.16 2.38
CA HIS A 555 -33.85 -2.72 2.15
C HIS A 555 -33.76 -2.38 0.66
N VAL A 556 -33.03 -3.16 -0.14
CA VAL A 556 -32.92 -2.97 -1.59
C VAL A 556 -34.22 -3.39 -2.32
N GLU A 557 -34.83 -4.50 -1.93
CA GLU A 557 -36.11 -5.00 -2.48
C GLU A 557 -37.23 -3.97 -2.33
N LEU A 558 -37.33 -3.35 -1.15
CA LEU A 558 -38.29 -2.27 -0.87
C LEU A 558 -37.80 -0.90 -1.36
N SER A 559 -36.94 -0.87 -2.38
CA SER A 559 -36.48 0.36 -3.04
C SER A 559 -35.86 1.38 -2.08
N HIS A 560 -34.93 0.93 -1.24
CA HIS A 560 -34.24 1.73 -0.22
C HIS A 560 -35.17 2.29 0.88
N ALA A 561 -36.21 1.56 1.23
CA ALA A 561 -37.16 1.92 2.28
C ALA A 561 -36.48 2.30 3.61
N GLY A 562 -37.06 3.31 4.27
CA GLY A 562 -36.60 3.82 5.56
C GLY A 562 -36.83 2.84 6.73
N ILE A 563 -36.30 3.20 7.89
CA ILE A 563 -36.23 2.31 9.08
C ILE A 563 -37.61 1.76 9.48
N GLN A 564 -38.67 2.58 9.46
CA GLN A 564 -40.00 2.17 9.92
C GLN A 564 -40.64 1.14 8.98
N ILE A 565 -40.60 1.38 7.67
CA ILE A 565 -41.15 0.48 6.66
C ILE A 565 -40.41 -0.87 6.69
N LEU A 566 -39.08 -0.83 6.81
CA LEU A 566 -38.27 -2.04 6.88
C LEU A 566 -38.51 -2.82 8.18
N MET A 567 -38.71 -2.12 9.31
CA MET A 567 -39.07 -2.76 10.58
C MET A 567 -40.42 -3.48 10.49
N SER A 568 -41.44 -2.83 9.95
CA SER A 568 -42.78 -3.42 9.82
C SER A 568 -42.75 -4.65 8.92
N SER A 569 -42.13 -4.57 7.74
CA SER A 569 -42.05 -5.69 6.80
C SER A 569 -41.23 -6.87 7.35
N LEU A 570 -40.11 -6.62 8.05
CA LEU A 570 -39.33 -7.70 8.67
C LEU A 570 -40.06 -8.36 9.85
N ARG A 571 -40.91 -7.61 10.57
CA ARG A 571 -41.65 -8.10 11.73
C ARG A 571 -42.68 -9.17 11.37
N GLU A 572 -43.11 -9.20 10.11
CA GLU A 572 -44.06 -10.18 9.61
C GLU A 572 -43.51 -11.62 9.64
N ASN A 573 -42.19 -11.79 9.53
CA ASN A 573 -41.56 -13.10 9.50
C ASN A 573 -40.53 -13.31 10.63
N TYR A 574 -39.95 -12.21 11.15
CA TYR A 574 -38.81 -12.28 12.04
C TYR A 574 -38.90 -11.33 13.25
N TRP A 575 -38.50 -11.83 14.41
CA TRP A 575 -38.30 -11.05 15.63
C TRP A 575 -36.81 -10.81 15.84
N ILE A 576 -36.27 -9.75 15.23
CA ILE A 576 -34.86 -9.38 15.38
C ILE A 576 -34.65 -8.63 16.70
N LEU A 577 -33.77 -9.13 17.57
CA LEU A 577 -33.40 -8.43 18.80
C LEU A 577 -32.80 -7.05 18.47
N LYS A 578 -33.21 -6.01 19.20
CA LYS A 578 -32.75 -4.61 18.98
C LYS A 578 -32.90 -4.15 17.51
N SER A 579 -33.95 -4.60 16.82
CA SER A 579 -34.20 -4.41 15.37
C SER A 579 -33.93 -2.99 14.85
N ARG A 580 -34.46 -1.96 15.51
CA ARG A 580 -34.27 -0.54 15.12
C ARG A 580 -32.80 -0.14 15.05
N LYS A 581 -31.97 -0.62 15.98
CA LYS A 581 -30.53 -0.33 16.03
C LYS A 581 -29.80 -1.07 14.90
N THR A 582 -30.09 -2.36 14.72
CA THR A 582 -29.48 -3.19 13.68
C THR A 582 -29.82 -2.70 12.28
N ILE A 583 -31.09 -2.37 12.02
CA ILE A 583 -31.55 -1.82 10.73
C ILE A 583 -30.87 -0.48 10.43
N ARG A 584 -30.79 0.43 11.41
CA ARG A 584 -30.10 1.71 11.24
C ARG A 584 -28.63 1.51 10.87
N GLN A 585 -27.96 0.54 11.48
CA GLN A 585 -26.56 0.23 11.18
C GLN A 585 -26.38 -0.30 9.75
N VAL A 586 -27.32 -1.15 9.28
CA VAL A 586 -27.29 -1.70 7.91
C VAL A 586 -27.60 -0.63 6.86
N ILE A 587 -28.56 0.26 7.10
CA ILE A 587 -28.86 1.36 6.15
C ILE A 587 -27.67 2.31 6.03
N ARG A 588 -26.93 2.54 7.12
CA ARG A 588 -25.71 3.37 7.09
C ARG A 588 -24.61 2.83 6.21
N THR A 589 -24.54 1.53 5.91
CA THR A 589 -23.54 0.98 4.98
C THR A 589 -24.00 1.04 3.51
N CYS A 590 -25.25 1.42 3.25
CA CYS A 590 -25.78 1.54 1.90
C CYS A 590 -25.24 2.79 1.20
N VAL A 591 -24.36 2.60 0.22
CA VAL A 591 -23.74 3.68 -0.57
C VAL A 591 -24.79 4.56 -1.24
N ILE A 592 -25.90 3.99 -1.74
CA ILE A 592 -26.97 4.75 -2.39
C ILE A 592 -27.60 5.71 -1.36
N CYS A 593 -28.02 5.18 -0.21
CA CYS A 593 -28.58 5.99 0.87
C CYS A 593 -27.59 7.03 1.40
N GLN A 594 -26.31 6.70 1.56
CA GLN A 594 -25.25 7.64 1.96
C GLN A 594 -25.09 8.79 0.95
N ARG A 595 -25.10 8.50 -0.35
CA ARG A 595 -24.98 9.52 -1.39
C ARG A 595 -26.15 10.49 -1.38
N PHE A 596 -27.36 10.00 -1.15
CA PHE A 596 -28.55 10.84 -1.02
C PHE A 596 -28.62 11.57 0.34
N ALA A 597 -28.05 11.00 1.41
CA ALA A 597 -28.03 11.58 2.75
C ALA A 597 -26.94 12.65 2.97
N SER A 598 -25.84 12.60 2.20
CA SER A 598 -24.77 13.61 2.28
C SER A 598 -25.33 15.03 2.11
N ARG A 599 -24.76 16.03 2.80
CA ARG A 599 -25.20 17.43 2.71
C ARG A 599 -24.06 18.30 2.15
N PRO A 600 -24.36 19.37 1.41
CA PRO A 600 -23.31 20.30 0.97
C PRO A 600 -22.73 21.02 2.18
N LEU A 601 -21.46 21.43 2.09
CA LEU A 601 -20.85 22.30 3.09
C LEU A 601 -21.45 23.71 2.95
N GLU A 602 -22.06 24.22 4.02
CA GLU A 602 -22.74 25.52 4.02
C GLU A 602 -21.75 26.69 4.17
N VAL A 603 -22.03 27.79 3.47
CA VAL A 603 -21.34 29.08 3.61
C VAL A 603 -22.41 30.17 3.69
N VAL A 604 -22.22 31.18 4.53
CA VAL A 604 -23.18 32.27 4.78
C VAL A 604 -23.51 33.05 3.49
N SER A 605 -24.80 33.30 3.23
CA SER A 605 -25.33 33.93 1.99
C SER A 605 -25.41 35.47 2.04
N ALA A 606 -25.38 36.13 0.87
CA ALA A 606 -25.52 37.59 0.68
C ALA A 606 -26.98 38.03 0.39
N PRO A 607 -27.38 39.32 0.63
CA PRO A 607 -28.78 39.80 0.53
C PRO A 607 -29.37 39.91 -0.90
N LEU A 608 -30.72 39.93 -1.02
CA LEU A 608 -31.50 39.87 -2.29
C LEU A 608 -31.74 41.25 -2.98
N PRO A 609 -31.92 41.33 -4.33
CA PRO A 609 -32.13 42.59 -5.07
C PRO A 609 -33.52 43.24 -4.91
N GLU A 610 -33.62 44.56 -5.13
CA GLU A 610 -34.80 45.41 -4.92
C GLU A 610 -36.01 45.08 -5.82
N ASP A 611 -35.78 44.75 -7.09
CA ASP A 611 -36.83 44.36 -8.06
C ASP A 611 -37.61 43.09 -7.66
N ARG A 612 -37.14 42.35 -6.64
CA ARG A 612 -37.78 41.14 -6.10
C ARG A 612 -38.71 41.39 -4.92
N VAL A 613 -38.78 42.62 -4.40
CA VAL A 613 -39.48 42.93 -3.14
C VAL A 613 -40.56 44.00 -3.29
N ARG A 614 -40.73 44.58 -4.49
CA ARG A 614 -41.75 45.61 -4.77
C ARG A 614 -43.11 45.01 -5.17
N ASP A 615 -44.20 45.71 -4.84
CA ASP A 615 -45.55 45.38 -5.31
C ASP A 615 -45.66 45.73 -6.81
N ALA A 616 -45.83 44.73 -7.69
CA ALA A 616 -45.94 44.89 -9.14
C ALA A 616 -47.13 44.08 -9.69
N TYR A 617 -47.63 44.38 -10.90
CA TYR A 617 -48.68 43.57 -11.54
C TYR A 617 -48.15 42.21 -12.02
N VAL A 618 -49.05 41.25 -12.19
CA VAL A 618 -48.70 39.89 -12.63
C VAL A 618 -48.18 39.96 -14.07
N PHE A 619 -46.99 39.39 -14.29
CA PHE A 619 -46.24 39.52 -15.54
C PHE A 619 -45.80 40.94 -15.94
N GLU A 620 -45.79 41.90 -15.01
CA GLU A 620 -45.17 43.21 -15.27
C GLU A 620 -43.65 43.10 -15.44
N VAL A 621 -43.02 42.27 -14.59
CA VAL A 621 -41.60 41.91 -14.68
C VAL A 621 -41.49 40.42 -14.96
N VAL A 622 -40.98 40.08 -16.14
CA VAL A 622 -40.97 38.71 -16.67
C VAL A 622 -39.54 38.23 -16.88
N GLY A 623 -39.25 37.02 -16.43
CA GLY A 623 -38.09 36.25 -16.87
C GLY A 623 -38.47 35.35 -18.04
N VAL A 624 -37.63 35.31 -19.07
CA VAL A 624 -37.86 34.49 -20.27
C VAL A 624 -36.70 33.53 -20.49
N ASP A 625 -37.01 32.27 -20.76
CA ASP A 625 -36.03 31.25 -21.11
C ASP A 625 -36.65 30.19 -22.04
N LEU A 626 -35.82 29.52 -22.84
CA LEU A 626 -36.23 28.48 -23.78
C LEU A 626 -35.76 27.10 -23.30
N CYS A 627 -36.71 26.19 -23.16
CA CYS A 627 -36.49 24.82 -22.75
C CYS A 627 -36.56 23.87 -23.96
N GLY A 628 -35.43 23.31 -24.39
CA GLY A 628 -35.40 22.29 -25.44
C GLY A 628 -33.98 21.89 -25.90
N PRO A 629 -33.86 21.03 -26.94
CA PRO A 629 -34.94 20.58 -27.81
C PRO A 629 -35.79 19.44 -27.20
N LEU A 630 -37.11 19.57 -27.34
CA LEU A 630 -38.09 18.48 -27.29
C LEU A 630 -38.23 17.89 -28.71
N TYR A 631 -38.67 16.63 -28.81
CA TYR A 631 -38.81 15.93 -30.09
C TYR A 631 -40.25 15.54 -30.33
N LEU A 632 -40.79 15.92 -31.49
CA LEU A 632 -42.09 15.47 -31.96
C LEU A 632 -42.01 14.04 -32.51
N LYS A 633 -43.17 13.41 -32.77
CA LYS A 633 -43.27 12.05 -33.34
C LYS A 633 -42.49 11.87 -34.64
N ASN A 634 -42.45 12.90 -35.48
CA ASN A 634 -41.66 12.93 -36.72
C ASN A 634 -40.16 13.25 -36.51
N LYS A 635 -39.67 13.23 -35.26
CA LYS A 635 -38.30 13.56 -34.85
C LYS A 635 -37.87 15.01 -35.11
N THR A 636 -38.80 15.90 -35.45
CA THR A 636 -38.51 17.33 -35.58
C THR A 636 -38.30 17.93 -34.19
N LYS A 637 -37.30 18.80 -34.06
CA LYS A 637 -37.01 19.51 -32.82
C LYS A 637 -38.01 20.64 -32.61
N CYS A 638 -38.48 20.78 -31.39
CA CYS A 638 -39.29 21.91 -30.92
C CYS A 638 -38.78 22.38 -29.56
N TRP A 639 -39.17 23.58 -29.13
CA TRP A 639 -38.73 24.20 -27.90
C TRP A 639 -39.92 24.82 -27.18
N ALA A 640 -39.95 24.69 -25.85
CA ALA A 640 -40.95 25.36 -25.02
C ALA A 640 -40.37 26.68 -24.51
N VAL A 641 -40.99 27.80 -24.87
CA VAL A 641 -40.67 29.13 -24.37
C VAL A 641 -41.40 29.31 -23.03
N LEU A 642 -40.64 29.59 -21.97
CA LEU A 642 -41.16 29.81 -20.63
C LEU A 642 -41.11 31.30 -20.28
N PHE A 643 -42.28 31.91 -20.06
CA PHE A 643 -42.41 33.23 -19.47
C PHE A 643 -42.75 33.09 -17.99
N THR A 644 -42.01 33.72 -17.09
CA THR A 644 -42.37 33.68 -15.66
C THR A 644 -42.33 35.04 -14.98
N CYS A 645 -43.36 35.32 -14.19
CA CYS A 645 -43.47 36.53 -13.38
C CYS A 645 -42.41 36.50 -12.25
N ALA A 646 -41.59 37.54 -12.14
CA ALA A 646 -40.53 37.62 -11.13
C ALA A 646 -41.08 37.67 -9.69
N VAL A 647 -42.19 38.39 -9.49
CA VAL A 647 -42.83 38.62 -8.19
C VAL A 647 -43.67 37.41 -7.76
N TYR A 648 -44.73 37.10 -8.51
CA TYR A 648 -45.68 36.04 -8.14
C TYR A 648 -45.29 34.64 -8.61
N ARG A 649 -44.18 34.52 -9.35
CA ARG A 649 -43.65 33.23 -9.83
C ARG A 649 -44.62 32.46 -10.74
N ALA A 650 -45.65 33.12 -11.27
CA ALA A 650 -46.58 32.56 -12.25
C ALA A 650 -45.85 32.29 -13.57
N VAL A 651 -46.37 31.35 -14.38
CA VAL A 651 -45.70 30.84 -15.57
C VAL A 651 -46.66 30.80 -16.75
N HIS A 652 -46.17 31.11 -17.94
CA HIS A 652 -46.85 30.90 -19.21
C HIS A 652 -45.93 30.20 -20.20
N ILE A 653 -46.44 29.24 -20.95
CA ILE A 653 -45.63 28.32 -21.75
C ILE A 653 -46.14 28.27 -23.20
N GLU A 654 -45.24 28.50 -24.15
CA GLU A 654 -45.53 28.48 -25.59
C GLU A 654 -44.64 27.48 -26.31
N LEU A 655 -45.17 26.72 -27.27
CA LEU A 655 -44.39 25.78 -28.09
C LEU A 655 -43.96 26.45 -29.40
N VAL A 656 -42.66 26.36 -29.73
CA VAL A 656 -42.09 26.85 -31.00
C VAL A 656 -41.32 25.74 -31.71
N THR A 657 -41.33 25.75 -33.04
CA THR A 657 -40.67 24.74 -33.88
C THR A 657 -39.23 25.11 -34.26
N SER A 658 -38.76 26.33 -33.94
CA SER A 658 -37.37 26.74 -34.17
C SER A 658 -36.86 27.71 -33.10
N LEU A 659 -35.53 27.78 -32.95
CA LEU A 659 -34.82 28.75 -32.09
C LEU A 659 -34.54 30.09 -32.82
N SER A 660 -35.32 30.44 -33.85
CA SER A 660 -35.14 31.70 -34.56
C SER A 660 -35.76 32.89 -33.80
N THR A 661 -35.29 34.10 -34.12
CA THR A 661 -35.88 35.36 -33.66
C THR A 661 -37.35 35.45 -34.03
N ASP A 662 -37.72 35.17 -35.29
CA ASP A 662 -39.11 35.22 -35.78
C ASP A 662 -40.05 34.29 -35.01
N SER A 663 -39.62 33.05 -34.77
CA SER A 663 -40.42 32.08 -34.00
C SER A 663 -40.64 32.54 -32.56
N PHE A 664 -39.64 33.19 -31.96
CA PHE A 664 -39.77 33.77 -30.63
C PHE A 664 -40.67 35.02 -30.61
N ILE A 665 -40.60 35.90 -31.62
CA ILE A 665 -41.49 37.07 -31.74
C ILE A 665 -42.96 36.64 -31.81
N LEU A 666 -43.26 35.59 -32.56
CA LEU A 666 -44.62 35.04 -32.61
C LEU A 666 -45.08 34.48 -31.26
N ALA A 667 -44.19 33.82 -30.51
CA ALA A 667 -44.49 33.36 -29.15
C ALA A 667 -44.69 34.52 -28.17
N LEU A 668 -43.85 35.55 -28.24
CA LEU A 668 -43.97 36.77 -27.44
C LEU A 668 -45.28 37.50 -27.73
N ARG A 669 -45.70 37.57 -29.00
CA ARG A 669 -47.00 38.15 -29.39
C ARG A 669 -48.15 37.37 -28.77
N ARG A 670 -48.12 36.04 -28.83
CA ARG A 670 -49.15 35.18 -28.19
C ARG A 670 -49.20 35.37 -26.67
N PHE A 671 -48.04 35.43 -26.01
CA PHE A 671 -47.96 35.73 -24.58
C PHE A 671 -48.57 37.09 -24.23
N ILE A 672 -48.19 38.15 -24.95
CA ILE A 672 -48.70 39.50 -24.71
C ILE A 672 -50.22 39.55 -24.92
N SER A 673 -50.73 38.94 -25.99
CA SER A 673 -52.17 38.86 -26.26
C SER A 673 -52.96 38.12 -25.18
N ARG A 674 -52.34 37.14 -24.50
CA ARG A 674 -53.02 36.31 -23.48
C ARG A 674 -52.84 36.81 -22.05
N ARG A 675 -51.72 37.45 -21.73
CA ARG A 675 -51.30 37.78 -20.36
C ARG A 675 -51.09 39.28 -20.13
N GLY A 676 -51.19 40.09 -21.18
CA GLY A 676 -50.91 41.52 -21.12
C GLY A 676 -49.45 41.85 -21.43
N ARG A 677 -49.19 43.13 -21.70
CA ARG A 677 -47.86 43.61 -22.11
C ARG A 677 -46.95 43.82 -20.89
N PRO A 678 -45.76 43.19 -20.83
CA PRO A 678 -44.83 43.39 -19.72
C PRO A 678 -44.18 44.77 -19.76
N ALA A 679 -43.75 45.28 -18.60
CA ALA A 679 -42.93 46.50 -18.53
C ALA A 679 -41.44 46.16 -18.65
N THR A 680 -40.98 45.07 -18.04
CA THR A 680 -39.58 44.63 -18.06
C THR A 680 -39.44 43.15 -18.37
N ILE A 681 -38.52 42.82 -19.28
CA ILE A 681 -38.13 41.43 -19.61
C ILE A 681 -36.67 41.20 -19.21
N TYR A 682 -36.46 40.17 -18.40
CA TYR A 682 -35.15 39.61 -18.05
C TYR A 682 -34.89 38.35 -18.87
N SER A 683 -33.72 38.23 -19.48
CA SER A 683 -33.31 37.02 -20.18
C SER A 683 -31.81 36.75 -20.09
N ASP A 684 -31.40 35.55 -20.49
CA ASP A 684 -30.01 35.28 -20.83
C ASP A 684 -29.62 35.90 -22.18
N ASN A 685 -28.35 35.79 -22.54
CA ASN A 685 -27.79 36.33 -23.78
C ASN A 685 -28.03 35.38 -24.99
N GLY A 686 -29.16 34.66 -25.01
CA GLY A 686 -29.54 33.81 -26.13
C GLY A 686 -29.69 34.61 -27.43
N THR A 687 -29.15 34.09 -28.54
CA THR A 687 -29.04 34.83 -29.81
C THR A 687 -30.40 35.28 -30.38
N ASN A 688 -31.46 34.48 -30.19
CA ASN A 688 -32.84 34.80 -30.58
C ASN A 688 -33.46 35.91 -29.71
N LEU A 689 -33.13 35.96 -28.42
CA LEU A 689 -33.60 36.98 -27.47
C LEU A 689 -32.87 38.31 -27.68
N VAL A 690 -31.56 38.24 -27.92
CA VAL A 690 -30.73 39.39 -28.32
C VAL A 690 -31.21 39.96 -29.64
N GLY A 691 -31.48 39.11 -30.64
CA GLY A 691 -32.06 39.51 -31.93
C GLY A 691 -33.38 40.25 -31.77
N THR A 692 -34.32 39.70 -31.00
CA THR A 692 -35.64 40.31 -30.76
C THR A 692 -35.53 41.65 -30.03
N SER A 693 -34.61 41.76 -29.05
CA SER A 693 -34.35 43.00 -28.33
C SER A 693 -33.84 44.10 -29.28
N ASN A 694 -32.98 43.74 -30.24
CA ASN A 694 -32.45 44.68 -31.23
C ASN A 694 -33.51 45.12 -32.23
N GLU A 695 -34.36 44.21 -32.73
CA GLU A 695 -35.47 44.56 -33.62
C GLU A 695 -36.48 45.48 -32.93
N LEU A 696 -36.86 45.21 -31.68
CA LEU A 696 -37.76 46.09 -30.90
C LEU A 696 -37.16 47.48 -30.61
N LYS A 697 -35.83 47.62 -30.62
CA LYS A 697 -35.14 48.91 -30.50
C LYS A 697 -35.16 49.70 -31.82
N SER A 698 -35.23 49.02 -32.96
CA SER A 698 -35.24 49.63 -34.30
C SER A 698 -36.61 50.19 -34.73
N VAL A 699 -37.68 49.86 -34.00
CA VAL A 699 -39.04 50.37 -34.25
C VAL A 699 -39.15 51.84 -33.82
N ASP A 700 -39.77 52.68 -34.67
CA ASP A 700 -40.03 54.09 -34.37
C ASP A 700 -41.19 54.25 -33.37
N TRP A 701 -40.82 54.51 -32.11
CA TRP A 701 -41.77 54.66 -31.00
C TRP A 701 -42.50 56.00 -31.01
N GLY A 702 -42.00 57.01 -31.72
CA GLY A 702 -42.65 58.33 -31.80
C GLY A 702 -43.97 58.24 -32.55
N LYS A 703 -43.96 57.58 -33.70
CA LYS A 703 -45.14 57.29 -34.51
C LYS A 703 -46.16 56.41 -33.77
N ILE A 704 -45.73 55.34 -33.10
CA ILE A 704 -46.65 54.43 -32.36
C ILE A 704 -47.37 55.13 -31.19
N GLN A 705 -46.71 56.10 -30.54
CA GLN A 705 -47.31 56.88 -29.45
C GLN A 705 -48.39 57.86 -29.91
N GLU A 706 -48.40 58.27 -31.19
CA GLU A 706 -49.43 59.16 -31.75
C GLU A 706 -50.80 58.48 -31.92
N TYR A 707 -50.83 57.16 -32.18
CA TYR A 707 -52.07 56.40 -32.44
C TYR A 707 -52.36 55.26 -31.46
N ALA A 708 -51.48 54.99 -30.49
CA ALA A 708 -51.72 54.00 -29.44
C ALA A 708 -51.06 54.37 -28.09
N SER A 709 -51.78 54.21 -26.97
CA SER A 709 -51.30 54.47 -25.59
C SER A 709 -50.33 53.40 -25.05
N VAL A 710 -49.45 52.85 -25.89
CA VAL A 710 -48.62 51.68 -25.57
C VAL A 710 -47.21 52.08 -25.10
N LYS A 711 -46.81 51.59 -23.92
CA LYS A 711 -45.47 51.83 -23.35
C LYS A 711 -44.40 50.86 -23.92
N LYS A 712 -43.16 51.36 -24.07
CA LYS A 712 -41.99 50.58 -24.51
C LYS A 712 -41.57 49.54 -23.46
N ILE A 713 -41.22 48.33 -23.89
CA ILE A 713 -40.72 47.26 -23.01
C ILE A 713 -39.23 47.49 -22.72
N GLN A 714 -38.83 47.44 -21.44
CA GLN A 714 -37.44 47.48 -21.04
C GLN A 714 -36.82 46.07 -21.02
N TRP A 715 -35.74 45.84 -21.78
CA TRP A 715 -35.07 44.54 -21.83
C TRP A 715 -33.76 44.56 -21.03
N LYS A 716 -33.56 43.58 -20.15
CA LYS A 716 -32.36 43.45 -19.28
C LYS A 716 -31.74 42.05 -19.42
N PHE A 717 -30.43 41.99 -19.60
CA PHE A 717 -29.68 40.74 -19.81
C PHE A 717 -28.83 40.35 -18.60
N ASN A 718 -28.66 39.05 -18.35
CA ASN A 718 -27.83 38.55 -17.25
C ASN A 718 -26.31 38.71 -17.51
N PRO A 719 -25.48 38.98 -16.47
CA PRO A 719 -24.03 39.00 -16.62
C PRO A 719 -23.45 37.60 -16.92
N PRO A 720 -22.45 37.45 -17.82
CA PRO A 720 -21.95 36.14 -18.31
C PRO A 720 -21.42 35.16 -17.24
N SER A 721 -21.10 35.65 -16.04
CA SER A 721 -20.48 34.88 -14.96
C SER A 721 -21.35 34.78 -13.70
N ALA A 722 -22.59 35.28 -13.76
CA ALA A 722 -23.48 35.40 -12.60
C ALA A 722 -24.83 34.68 -12.77
N PRO A 723 -24.84 33.34 -12.93
CA PRO A 723 -26.07 32.57 -13.16
C PRO A 723 -27.09 32.67 -12.01
N TRP A 724 -26.67 33.10 -10.81
CA TRP A 724 -27.59 33.30 -9.68
C TRP A 724 -28.63 34.42 -9.91
N TRP A 725 -28.41 35.33 -10.88
CA TRP A 725 -29.44 36.31 -11.31
C TRP A 725 -30.64 35.65 -12.01
N GLY A 726 -30.43 34.53 -12.72
CA GLY A 726 -31.48 33.75 -13.41
C GLY A 726 -32.16 32.68 -12.54
N GLY A 727 -31.73 32.51 -11.28
CA GLY A 727 -32.13 31.39 -10.43
C GLY A 727 -33.63 31.29 -10.13
N PHE A 728 -34.43 32.31 -10.44
CA PHE A 728 -35.87 32.25 -10.23
C PHE A 728 -36.59 31.47 -11.34
N TRP A 729 -36.22 31.52 -12.62
CA TRP A 729 -36.90 30.70 -13.65
C TRP A 729 -36.31 29.29 -13.80
N GLU A 730 -35.03 29.07 -13.48
CA GLU A 730 -34.38 27.74 -13.56
C GLU A 730 -35.12 26.64 -12.78
N ARG A 731 -35.61 26.98 -11.57
CA ARG A 731 -36.37 26.04 -10.75
C ARG A 731 -37.71 25.65 -11.41
N LEU A 732 -38.35 26.60 -12.10
CA LEU A 732 -39.62 26.39 -12.78
C LEU A 732 -39.42 25.56 -14.05
N ILE A 733 -38.32 25.76 -14.77
CA ILE A 733 -37.90 24.91 -15.89
C ILE A 733 -37.63 23.49 -15.41
N GLY A 734 -36.96 23.34 -14.27
CA GLY A 734 -36.76 22.03 -13.64
C GLY A 734 -38.08 21.32 -13.33
N MET A 735 -39.08 22.05 -12.82
CA MET A 735 -40.42 21.51 -12.58
C MET A 735 -41.12 21.12 -13.88
N LEU A 736 -41.10 21.98 -14.91
CA LEU A 736 -41.67 21.68 -16.23
C LEU A 736 -41.04 20.43 -16.84
N LYS A 737 -39.70 20.33 -16.89
CA LYS A 737 -38.98 19.14 -17.38
C LYS A 737 -39.34 17.89 -16.58
N SER A 738 -39.56 18.02 -15.27
CA SER A 738 -39.96 16.88 -14.44
C SER A 738 -41.40 16.44 -14.74
N ILE A 739 -42.34 17.37 -14.94
CA ILE A 739 -43.73 17.05 -15.28
C ILE A 739 -43.75 16.38 -16.65
N LEU A 740 -43.11 16.97 -17.66
CA LEU A 740 -43.04 16.42 -19.01
C LEU A 740 -42.40 15.02 -19.03
N ARG A 741 -41.32 14.77 -18.28
CA ARG A 741 -40.73 13.42 -18.20
C ARG A 741 -41.68 12.39 -17.58
N LYS A 742 -42.48 12.78 -16.59
CA LYS A 742 -43.43 11.89 -15.91
C LYS A 742 -44.66 11.61 -16.77
N VAL A 743 -45.19 12.65 -17.41
CA VAL A 743 -46.41 12.57 -18.24
C VAL A 743 -46.14 11.90 -19.58
N LEU A 744 -45.05 12.28 -20.26
CA LEU A 744 -44.74 11.75 -21.60
C LEU A 744 -44.08 10.38 -21.55
N GLY A 745 -43.28 10.07 -20.52
CA GLY A 745 -42.60 8.78 -20.40
C GLY A 745 -41.75 8.43 -21.64
N LYS A 746 -42.19 7.44 -22.43
CA LYS A 746 -41.59 7.04 -23.72
C LYS A 746 -42.42 7.46 -24.95
N ALA A 747 -43.57 8.09 -24.75
CA ALA A 747 -44.47 8.50 -25.83
C ALA A 747 -43.88 9.69 -26.61
N SER A 748 -44.13 9.73 -27.92
CA SER A 748 -43.76 10.84 -28.78
C SER A 748 -45.01 11.43 -29.42
N LEU A 749 -45.25 12.72 -29.16
CA LEU A 749 -46.47 13.43 -29.48
C LEU A 749 -46.35 14.25 -30.77
N GLN A 750 -47.47 14.49 -31.42
CA GLN A 750 -47.60 15.51 -32.47
C GLN A 750 -47.59 16.92 -31.86
N PHE A 751 -47.46 17.94 -32.71
CA PHE A 751 -47.33 19.33 -32.27
C PHE A 751 -48.52 19.79 -31.40
N GLU A 752 -49.74 19.57 -31.85
CA GLU A 752 -50.97 19.97 -31.12
C GLU A 752 -51.15 19.20 -29.81
N GLU A 753 -50.80 17.91 -29.80
CA GLU A 753 -50.85 17.06 -28.60
C GLU A 753 -49.84 17.55 -27.55
N LEU A 754 -48.62 17.91 -27.97
CA LEU A 754 -47.60 18.43 -27.07
C LEU A 754 -47.95 19.83 -26.56
N CYS A 755 -48.56 20.67 -27.41
CA CYS A 755 -49.06 21.97 -27.02
C CYS A 755 -50.12 21.86 -25.91
N THR A 756 -51.04 20.90 -26.04
CA THR A 756 -52.07 20.62 -25.04
C THR A 756 -51.46 20.17 -23.70
N VAL A 757 -50.50 19.24 -23.74
CA VAL A 757 -49.80 18.78 -22.53
C VAL A 757 -49.00 19.91 -21.84
N LEU A 758 -48.47 20.86 -22.60
CA LEU A 758 -47.79 22.03 -22.03
C LEU A 758 -48.77 22.98 -21.34
N CYS A 759 -50.00 23.11 -21.86
CA CYS A 759 -51.07 23.87 -21.19
C CYS A 759 -51.47 23.23 -19.86
N ASP A 760 -51.60 21.90 -19.81
CA ASP A 760 -51.87 21.18 -18.56
C ASP A 760 -50.72 21.34 -17.56
N ALA A 761 -49.48 21.26 -18.04
CA ALA A 761 -48.30 21.50 -17.21
C ALA A 761 -48.24 22.94 -16.67
N GLU A 762 -48.63 23.94 -17.47
CA GLU A 762 -48.76 25.33 -17.03
C GLU A 762 -49.79 25.44 -15.89
N GLY A 763 -50.96 24.83 -16.04
CA GLY A 763 -52.01 24.81 -15.02
C GLY A 763 -51.55 24.17 -13.70
N ILE A 764 -50.87 23.04 -13.78
CA ILE A 764 -50.31 22.34 -12.61
C ILE A 764 -49.24 23.19 -11.91
N ILE A 765 -48.32 23.77 -12.68
CA ILE A 765 -47.24 24.60 -12.11
C ILE A 765 -47.82 25.84 -11.44
N ASN A 766 -48.84 26.47 -12.03
CA ASN A 766 -49.46 27.66 -11.44
C ASN A 766 -50.36 27.34 -10.25
N SER A 767 -50.86 26.12 -10.10
CA SER A 767 -51.67 25.71 -8.94
C SER A 767 -50.84 25.32 -7.70
N ARG A 768 -49.51 25.49 -7.74
CA ARG A 768 -48.62 25.12 -6.64
C ARG A 768 -48.68 26.14 -5.47
N PRO A 769 -48.57 25.71 -4.21
CA PRO A 769 -48.50 26.62 -3.07
C PRO A 769 -47.16 27.41 -3.04
N LEU A 770 -47.22 28.70 -2.70
CA LEU A 770 -46.08 29.60 -2.49
C LEU A 770 -45.69 29.71 -1.01
N THR A 771 -46.65 29.55 -0.10
CA THR A 771 -46.46 29.60 1.36
C THR A 771 -46.74 28.24 1.99
N TYR A 772 -46.14 27.99 3.16
CA TYR A 772 -46.40 26.80 3.96
C TYR A 772 -47.63 27.07 4.85
N LEU A 773 -48.58 26.15 4.88
CA LEU A 773 -49.74 26.23 5.75
C LEU A 773 -49.37 25.67 7.13
N SER A 774 -49.52 26.43 8.21
CA SER A 774 -49.48 25.86 9.56
C SER A 774 -50.79 25.14 9.87
N GLU A 775 -50.79 24.16 10.76
CA GLU A 775 -51.95 23.28 11.00
C GLU A 775 -53.07 23.94 11.85
N ASP A 776 -52.93 25.21 12.25
CA ASP A 776 -53.72 25.81 13.35
C ASP A 776 -54.77 26.85 12.94
N ASN A 777 -55.30 26.86 11.71
CA ASN A 777 -56.49 27.68 11.40
C ASN A 777 -57.38 27.00 10.35
N GLU A 778 -58.69 26.94 10.60
CA GLU A 778 -59.66 26.12 9.85
C GLU A 778 -59.96 26.59 8.41
N ASP A 779 -59.38 27.70 7.93
CA ASP A 779 -59.61 28.24 6.57
C ASP A 779 -58.31 28.46 5.77
N LEU A 780 -57.41 27.49 5.77
CA LEU A 780 -56.10 27.63 5.14
C LEU A 780 -56.07 27.11 3.69
N VAL A 781 -56.51 27.95 2.75
CA VAL A 781 -56.12 27.81 1.33
C VAL A 781 -54.74 28.44 1.15
N ALA A 782 -53.77 27.65 0.67
CA ALA A 782 -52.41 28.11 0.38
C ALA A 782 -52.42 29.11 -0.79
N LEU A 783 -51.59 30.16 -0.70
CA LEU A 783 -51.42 31.10 -1.81
C LEU A 783 -50.78 30.38 -3.00
N THR A 784 -51.44 30.35 -4.16
CA THR A 784 -50.88 29.77 -5.40
C THR A 784 -50.73 30.84 -6.48
N PRO A 785 -49.76 30.73 -7.42
CA PRO A 785 -49.64 31.67 -8.53
C PRO A 785 -50.92 31.80 -9.36
N ALA A 786 -51.70 30.73 -9.51
CA ALA A 786 -52.97 30.71 -10.23
C ALA A 786 -54.00 31.67 -9.66
N MET A 787 -53.97 31.91 -8.33
CA MET A 787 -54.87 32.87 -7.67
C MET A 787 -54.64 34.31 -8.13
N PHE A 788 -53.48 34.61 -8.74
CA PHE A 788 -53.14 35.92 -9.26
C PHE A 788 -53.37 36.04 -10.80
N LEU A 789 -53.65 34.95 -11.52
CA LEU A 789 -53.71 34.94 -13.00
C LEU A 789 -55.01 35.48 -13.62
N GLN A 790 -56.07 35.73 -12.84
CA GLN A 790 -57.39 36.15 -13.34
C GLN A 790 -57.56 37.67 -13.55
N ASP A 791 -56.54 38.49 -13.26
CA ASP A 791 -56.57 39.95 -13.43
C ASP A 791 -56.30 40.39 -14.90
N VAL A 792 -57.17 40.05 -15.86
CA VAL A 792 -57.17 40.78 -17.15
C VAL A 792 -58.17 41.93 -17.04
N LYS A 793 -57.67 43.16 -16.86
CA LYS A 793 -58.39 44.37 -17.28
C LYS A 793 -58.07 44.55 -18.76
N GLU A 794 -59.12 44.61 -19.58
CA GLU A 794 -59.12 44.84 -21.04
C GLU A 794 -59.10 43.57 -21.92
N ILE A 795 -60.23 42.89 -21.97
CA ILE A 795 -60.82 42.45 -23.25
C ILE A 795 -62.26 42.96 -23.19
N GLY A 796 -62.62 43.94 -24.01
CA GLY A 796 -63.98 44.47 -24.04
C GLY A 796 -64.98 43.38 -24.42
N VAL A 797 -66.04 43.24 -23.63
CA VAL A 797 -67.37 42.82 -24.08
C VAL A 797 -68.35 43.86 -23.53
N PRO A 798 -68.46 45.04 -24.17
CA PRO A 798 -69.38 46.11 -23.76
C PRO A 798 -70.85 45.65 -23.69
N ASP A 799 -71.15 44.52 -24.33
CA ASP A 799 -72.47 43.98 -24.59
C ASP A 799 -73.04 43.22 -23.37
N ILE A 800 -72.18 42.60 -22.56
CA ILE A 800 -72.60 41.84 -21.36
C ILE A 800 -72.62 42.74 -20.11
N ASP A 801 -71.80 43.79 -20.08
CA ASP A 801 -71.69 44.71 -18.95
C ASP A 801 -72.84 45.75 -18.86
N GLN A 802 -73.70 45.86 -19.89
CA GLN A 802 -74.92 46.67 -19.83
C GLN A 802 -76.13 45.94 -19.22
N ILE A 803 -76.10 44.60 -19.07
CA ILE A 803 -77.29 43.81 -18.72
C ILE A 803 -77.47 43.57 -17.20
N ASP A 804 -76.49 43.90 -16.35
CA ASP A 804 -76.71 43.76 -14.88
C ASP A 804 -75.97 44.80 -14.01
N ALA A 805 -76.06 46.07 -14.43
CA ALA A 805 -75.43 47.23 -13.78
C ALA A 805 -75.88 47.47 -12.31
N LYS A 806 -76.92 46.79 -11.82
CA LYS A 806 -77.36 46.90 -10.41
C LYS A 806 -76.87 45.77 -9.50
N ARG A 807 -76.40 44.62 -10.04
CA ARG A 807 -75.87 43.50 -9.21
C ARG A 807 -74.35 43.43 -9.12
N MET A 808 -73.60 44.04 -10.05
CA MET A 808 -72.14 43.85 -10.12
C MET A 808 -71.27 44.74 -9.20
N ASN A 809 -71.77 45.85 -8.65
CA ASN A 809 -70.93 46.71 -7.80
C ASN A 809 -70.47 46.01 -6.51
N LYS A 810 -71.30 45.17 -5.87
CA LYS A 810 -70.87 44.39 -4.70
C LYS A 810 -69.83 43.31 -5.05
N ARG A 811 -69.97 42.67 -6.22
CA ARG A 811 -69.08 41.56 -6.63
C ARG A 811 -67.72 42.06 -7.13
N PHE A 812 -67.69 43.24 -7.78
CA PHE A 812 -66.45 43.91 -8.18
C PHE A 812 -65.65 44.40 -6.97
N PHE A 813 -66.28 45.11 -6.01
CA PHE A 813 -65.61 45.53 -4.77
C PHE A 813 -65.17 44.34 -3.92
N TYR A 814 -65.95 43.25 -3.87
CA TYR A 814 -65.56 42.01 -3.19
C TYR A 814 -64.35 41.33 -3.84
N ARG A 815 -64.29 41.25 -5.18
CA ARG A 815 -63.12 40.74 -5.92
C ARG A 815 -61.86 41.59 -5.68
N GLN A 816 -61.99 42.92 -5.71
CA GLN A 816 -60.86 43.83 -5.48
C GLN A 816 -60.34 43.72 -4.05
N LYS A 817 -61.24 43.55 -3.07
CA LYS A 817 -60.89 43.30 -1.66
C LYS A 817 -60.16 41.96 -1.49
N LEU A 818 -60.68 40.88 -2.09
CA LEU A 818 -60.01 39.57 -2.13
C LEU A 818 -58.59 39.64 -2.72
N CYS A 819 -58.38 40.40 -3.80
CA CYS A 819 -57.04 40.58 -4.39
C CYS A 819 -56.10 41.36 -3.46
N GLN A 820 -56.58 42.40 -2.77
CA GLN A 820 -55.79 43.13 -1.77
C GLN A 820 -55.44 42.25 -0.57
N ASP A 821 -56.38 41.43 -0.11
CA ASP A 821 -56.18 40.48 0.99
C ASP A 821 -55.16 39.39 0.61
N LEU A 822 -55.19 38.87 -0.61
CA LEU A 822 -54.19 37.92 -1.12
C LEU A 822 -52.78 38.55 -1.21
N ARG A 823 -52.66 39.81 -1.66
CA ARG A 823 -51.37 40.53 -1.69
C ARG A 823 -50.85 40.83 -0.27
N LYS A 824 -51.73 41.18 0.66
CA LYS A 824 -51.39 41.39 2.08
C LYS A 824 -50.91 40.09 2.74
N ARG A 825 -51.60 38.97 2.49
CA ARG A 825 -51.16 37.63 2.91
C ARG A 825 -49.81 37.26 2.31
N PHE A 826 -49.58 37.51 1.01
CA PHE A 826 -48.27 37.25 0.38
C PHE A 826 -47.14 38.04 1.04
N ARG A 827 -47.35 39.32 1.37
CA ARG A 827 -46.35 40.15 2.04
C ARG A 827 -46.04 39.66 3.46
N ILE A 828 -47.05 39.25 4.22
CA ILE A 828 -46.88 38.80 5.61
C ILE A 828 -46.30 37.37 5.65
N GLU A 829 -46.92 36.44 4.93
CA GLU A 829 -46.61 35.01 5.02
C GLU A 829 -45.35 34.64 4.22
N TYR A 830 -45.16 35.19 3.02
CA TYR A 830 -44.04 34.81 2.15
C TYR A 830 -42.81 35.70 2.36
N LEU A 831 -42.97 37.04 2.27
CA LEU A 831 -41.84 37.95 2.44
C LEU A 831 -41.39 38.07 3.91
N GLY A 832 -42.32 37.91 4.87
CA GLY A 832 -42.00 37.87 6.31
C GLY A 832 -41.09 36.71 6.70
N HIS A 833 -41.25 35.53 6.08
CA HIS A 833 -40.38 34.37 6.33
C HIS A 833 -38.97 34.51 5.77
N LEU A 834 -38.73 35.43 4.82
CA LEU A 834 -37.38 35.71 4.30
C LEU A 834 -36.54 36.59 5.26
N ARG A 835 -37.12 37.12 6.36
CA ARG A 835 -36.43 37.96 7.37
C ARG A 835 -35.65 37.16 8.42
N GLU A 836 -35.98 35.89 8.66
CA GLU A 836 -35.28 35.07 9.65
C GLU A 836 -33.98 34.49 9.08
N PHE A 837 -32.85 35.17 9.32
CA PHE A 837 -31.53 34.56 9.15
C PHE A 837 -31.39 33.39 10.13
N SER A 838 -31.53 32.16 9.63
CA SER A 838 -31.39 30.96 10.43
C SER A 838 -29.98 30.84 11.04
N LYS A 839 -29.94 30.66 12.36
CA LYS A 839 -28.82 30.26 13.25
C LYS A 839 -27.57 29.75 12.53
N ILE A 840 -26.41 30.34 12.88
CA ILE A 840 -25.06 29.90 12.48
C ILE A 840 -24.93 28.39 12.77
N CYS A 841 -24.89 27.57 11.72
CA CYS A 841 -24.68 26.13 11.82
C CYS A 841 -23.18 25.81 11.96
N ASN A 842 -22.85 24.89 12.87
CA ASN A 842 -21.50 24.40 13.16
C ASN A 842 -20.66 24.16 11.89
N GLU A 843 -19.56 24.89 11.75
CA GLU A 843 -18.60 24.75 10.64
C GLU A 843 -18.06 23.31 10.59
N SER A 844 -18.49 22.54 9.58
CA SER A 844 -17.91 21.23 9.29
C SER A 844 -16.54 21.44 8.64
N LYS A 845 -15.46 21.29 9.42
CA LYS A 845 -14.07 21.48 8.96
C LYS A 845 -13.64 20.36 8.00
N ILE A 846 -13.62 20.66 6.70
CA ILE A 846 -12.99 19.83 5.68
C ILE A 846 -11.46 19.84 5.89
N LYS A 847 -10.78 18.69 5.79
CA LYS A 847 -9.33 18.56 5.96
C LYS A 847 -8.65 18.11 4.67
N GLU A 848 -7.36 18.45 4.55
CA GLU A 848 -6.51 17.88 3.51
C GLU A 848 -6.48 16.34 3.64
N GLY A 849 -6.74 15.65 2.53
CA GLY A 849 -6.83 14.20 2.48
C GLY A 849 -8.25 13.62 2.48
N ASP A 850 -9.28 14.39 2.81
CA ASP A 850 -10.67 13.92 2.85
C ASP A 850 -11.20 13.53 1.46
N ILE A 851 -12.08 12.52 1.42
CA ILE A 851 -12.78 12.08 0.21
C ILE A 851 -14.15 12.77 0.15
N VAL A 852 -14.37 13.52 -0.92
CA VAL A 852 -15.61 14.27 -1.16
C VAL A 852 -16.25 13.87 -2.49
N LEU A 853 -17.57 13.94 -2.57
CA LEU A 853 -18.29 13.96 -3.83
C LEU A 853 -18.27 15.37 -4.39
N ILE A 854 -17.91 15.49 -5.66
CA ILE A 854 -17.90 16.76 -6.39
C ILE A 854 -19.27 16.92 -7.04
N GLY A 855 -20.05 17.88 -6.57
CA GLY A 855 -21.35 18.23 -7.13
C GLY A 855 -21.22 18.69 -8.57
N ASP A 856 -21.84 17.94 -9.48
CA ASP A 856 -21.94 18.29 -10.90
C ASP A 856 -23.42 18.38 -11.28
N SER A 857 -23.84 19.55 -11.72
CA SER A 857 -25.22 19.85 -12.10
C SER A 857 -25.70 19.08 -13.33
N ASN A 858 -24.78 18.56 -14.15
CA ASN A 858 -25.09 17.88 -15.42
C ASN A 858 -25.33 16.38 -15.27
N VAL A 859 -25.05 15.80 -14.10
CA VAL A 859 -25.20 14.37 -13.82
C VAL A 859 -26.01 14.14 -12.56
N LYS A 860 -26.82 13.07 -12.56
CA LYS A 860 -27.57 12.64 -11.37
C LYS A 860 -26.59 12.49 -10.20
N ARG A 861 -27.03 12.76 -8.98
CA ARG A 861 -26.20 12.68 -7.75
C ARG A 861 -25.49 11.33 -7.55
N ILE A 862 -26.10 10.24 -8.05
CA ILE A 862 -25.53 8.89 -8.10
C ILE A 862 -24.36 8.73 -9.11
N ASN A 863 -24.07 9.75 -9.89
CA ASN A 863 -22.99 9.77 -10.88
C ASN A 863 -21.97 10.91 -10.61
N TRP A 864 -22.11 11.63 -9.49
CA TRP A 864 -21.14 12.65 -9.10
C TRP A 864 -19.74 12.04 -8.90
N PRO A 865 -18.69 12.65 -9.48
CA PRO A 865 -17.33 12.14 -9.38
C PRO A 865 -16.78 12.27 -7.96
N LEU A 866 -15.89 11.35 -7.58
CA LEU A 866 -15.16 11.37 -6.32
C LEU A 866 -13.87 12.18 -6.48
N GLY A 867 -13.56 13.00 -5.48
CA GLY A 867 -12.33 13.78 -5.41
C GLY A 867 -11.67 13.68 -4.04
N ARG A 868 -10.36 13.82 -4.00
CA ARG A 868 -9.57 13.93 -2.76
C ARG A 868 -9.09 15.36 -2.57
N VAL A 869 -9.30 15.91 -1.39
CA VAL A 869 -8.83 17.26 -1.05
C VAL A 869 -7.31 17.28 -0.95
N ILE A 870 -6.67 18.15 -1.72
CA ILE A 870 -5.21 18.35 -1.72
C ILE A 870 -4.84 19.55 -0.85
N LYS A 871 -5.50 20.69 -1.06
CA LYS A 871 -5.13 21.98 -0.45
C LYS A 871 -6.33 22.89 -0.26
N LEU A 872 -6.32 23.70 0.81
CA LEU A 872 -7.37 24.67 1.14
C LEU A 872 -6.91 26.11 0.89
N TYR A 873 -7.78 26.95 0.32
CA TYR A 873 -7.50 28.38 0.05
C TYR A 873 -8.43 29.27 0.87
N LEU A 874 -7.85 30.20 1.63
CA LEU A 874 -8.53 31.17 2.49
C LEU A 874 -8.93 32.42 1.70
N GLY A 875 -10.14 32.94 1.92
CA GLY A 875 -10.61 34.22 1.40
C GLY A 875 -10.14 35.42 2.23
N LYS A 876 -10.46 36.64 1.79
CA LYS A 876 -10.12 37.90 2.50
C LYS A 876 -10.75 38.02 3.90
N ASP A 877 -11.82 37.28 4.14
CA ASP A 877 -12.51 37.16 5.43
C ASP A 877 -12.00 35.96 6.27
N GLU A 878 -10.82 35.43 5.94
CA GLU A 878 -10.18 34.26 6.55
C GLU A 878 -11.00 32.96 6.49
N LYS A 879 -12.05 32.89 5.67
CA LYS A 879 -12.88 31.69 5.48
C LYS A 879 -12.46 30.89 4.25
N VAL A 880 -12.41 29.56 4.38
CA VAL A 880 -12.11 28.65 3.26
C VAL A 880 -13.27 28.64 2.28
N ARG A 881 -13.06 29.22 1.09
CA ARG A 881 -14.08 29.26 0.03
C ARG A 881 -13.71 28.41 -1.17
N LEU A 882 -12.41 28.16 -1.38
CA LEU A 882 -11.87 27.37 -2.48
C LEU A 882 -11.02 26.20 -1.99
N VAL A 883 -11.14 25.07 -2.68
CA VAL A 883 -10.42 23.83 -2.38
C VAL A 883 -9.84 23.26 -3.67
N GLU A 884 -8.59 22.82 -3.62
CA GLU A 884 -7.95 22.06 -4.70
C GLU A 884 -8.17 20.56 -4.50
N ILE A 885 -8.62 19.89 -5.56
CA ILE A 885 -9.10 18.52 -5.49
C ILE A 885 -8.44 17.68 -6.58
N GLN A 886 -7.93 16.51 -6.19
CA GLN A 886 -7.45 15.49 -7.10
C GLN A 886 -8.58 14.56 -7.51
N THR A 887 -8.81 14.42 -8.81
CA THR A 887 -9.64 13.36 -9.40
C THR A 887 -8.77 12.39 -10.19
N LYS A 888 -9.38 11.32 -10.74
CA LYS A 888 -8.69 10.38 -11.64
C LYS A 888 -8.14 11.04 -12.91
N SER A 889 -8.71 12.18 -13.32
CA SER A 889 -8.39 12.88 -14.56
C SER A 889 -7.49 14.11 -14.38
N GLY A 890 -7.13 14.48 -13.14
CA GLY A 890 -6.27 15.63 -12.84
C GLY A 890 -6.70 16.40 -11.59
N SER A 891 -5.91 17.42 -11.20
CA SER A 891 -6.24 18.37 -10.13
C SER A 891 -6.93 19.62 -10.67
N PHE A 892 -7.93 20.13 -9.96
CA PHE A 892 -8.57 21.41 -10.28
C PHE A 892 -9.21 22.03 -9.03
N LEU A 893 -9.48 23.34 -9.12
CA LEU A 893 -10.07 24.13 -8.04
C LEU A 893 -11.61 24.07 -8.05
N ARG A 894 -12.21 23.92 -6.87
CA ARG A 894 -13.67 23.93 -6.68
C ARG A 894 -14.11 24.69 -5.43
N PRO A 895 -15.27 25.39 -5.49
CA PRO A 895 -15.88 25.99 -4.30
C PRO A 895 -16.32 24.93 -3.29
N ILE A 896 -16.18 25.22 -2.00
CA ILE A 896 -16.51 24.30 -0.90
C ILE A 896 -17.99 23.86 -0.92
N GLN A 897 -18.90 24.74 -1.37
CA GLN A 897 -20.34 24.47 -1.44
C GLN A 897 -20.70 23.39 -2.46
N ARG A 898 -19.80 23.09 -3.41
CA ARG A 898 -19.98 22.00 -4.37
C ARG A 898 -19.35 20.70 -3.89
N LEU A 899 -18.89 20.63 -2.64
CA LEU A 899 -18.29 19.44 -2.05
C LEU A 899 -19.20 18.85 -1.00
N PHE A 900 -19.35 17.53 -1.07
CA PHE A 900 -20.21 16.76 -0.18
C PHE A 900 -19.34 15.71 0.50
N PRO A 901 -19.00 15.87 1.78
CA PRO A 901 -18.18 14.90 2.49
C PRO A 901 -18.93 13.57 2.63
N LEU A 902 -18.21 12.47 2.47
CA LEU A 902 -18.69 11.15 2.81
C LEU A 902 -18.14 10.79 4.20
N GLU A 903 -18.96 10.21 5.09
CA GLU A 903 -18.60 9.85 6.48
C GLU A 903 -17.54 8.75 6.61
N ILE A 904 -16.71 8.53 5.59
CA ILE A 904 -15.56 7.63 5.62
C ILE A 904 -14.33 8.47 5.94
N SER A 905 -14.24 8.96 7.19
CA SER A 905 -12.95 9.36 7.74
C SER A 905 -12.09 8.10 7.86
N GLN A 906 -10.86 8.11 7.37
CA GLN A 906 -9.89 7.09 7.79
C GLN A 906 -9.80 7.17 9.31
N SER A 907 -10.40 6.21 10.02
CA SER A 907 -9.91 5.81 11.34
C SER A 907 -8.42 5.55 11.15
N GLU A 908 -7.58 6.19 11.97
CA GLU A 908 -6.15 5.90 12.02
C GLU A 908 -5.94 4.40 12.01
N LYS A 909 -5.51 3.88 10.86
CA LYS A 909 -4.73 2.65 10.86
C LYS A 909 -3.42 3.07 11.47
N SER A 910 -3.19 2.65 12.71
CA SER A 910 -1.84 2.51 13.23
C SER A 910 -0.96 1.93 12.11
N ALA A 911 0.14 2.64 11.84
CA ALA A 911 0.98 2.44 10.68
C ALA A 911 1.41 0.96 10.55
N VAL A 912 0.94 0.30 9.50
CA VAL A 912 1.69 -0.80 8.88
C VAL A 912 2.50 -0.16 7.76
N PRO A 913 3.85 -0.21 7.80
CA PRO A 913 4.68 0.43 6.79
C PRO A 913 4.44 -0.22 5.42
N ARG A 914 4.10 0.59 4.41
CA ARG A 914 4.38 0.22 3.02
C ARG A 914 5.80 0.72 2.66
N PRO A 915 6.55 -0.07 1.88
CA PRO A 915 7.93 0.23 1.54
C PRO A 915 8.02 1.50 0.67
N PRO A 916 9.13 2.24 0.78
CA PRO A 916 9.32 3.45 0.00
C PRO A 916 9.44 3.12 -1.49
N LYS A 917 8.63 3.78 -2.32
CA LYS A 917 9.04 4.13 -3.68
C LYS A 917 9.95 5.35 -3.56
N THR A 918 11.21 5.15 -3.90
CA THR A 918 12.19 6.21 -4.14
C THR A 918 11.83 6.96 -5.41
N ASP A 919 11.83 8.28 -5.35
CA ASP A 919 12.38 9.16 -6.38
C ASP A 919 12.93 10.44 -5.70
N PRO A 920 13.92 11.13 -6.32
CA PRO A 920 15.14 11.51 -5.64
C PRO A 920 15.23 13.01 -5.30
N LEU A 921 15.96 13.28 -4.21
CA LEU A 921 16.71 14.49 -3.88
C LEU A 921 16.06 15.87 -4.15
N SER A 922 15.61 16.51 -3.07
CA SER A 922 16.14 17.84 -2.72
C SER A 922 16.42 17.91 -1.21
N THR A 923 17.69 17.82 -0.86
CA THR A 923 18.23 18.37 0.39
C THR A 923 18.05 19.88 0.38
N MET A 924 17.39 20.42 1.40
CA MET A 924 17.74 21.76 1.89
C MET A 924 18.24 21.65 3.33
N ILE A 925 19.44 22.20 3.45
CA ILE A 925 20.22 22.53 4.63
C ILE A 925 19.44 23.60 5.43
N PRO A 926 19.49 23.59 6.77
CA PRO A 926 19.12 24.76 7.55
C PRO A 926 20.31 25.73 7.62
N ASP A 927 20.14 26.92 7.04
CA ASP A 927 21.02 28.08 7.26
C ASP A 927 20.44 29.00 8.34
N GLY A 928 21.31 29.40 9.27
CA GLY A 928 21.38 30.77 9.80
C GLY A 928 22.88 31.15 9.77
N ALA A 929 23.35 32.33 9.37
CA ALA A 929 22.76 33.66 9.15
C ALA A 929 23.69 34.46 8.15
N PRO A 930 23.68 35.81 8.07
CA PRO A 930 22.85 36.66 7.19
C PRO A 930 23.60 37.40 6.04
N THR A 931 22.82 37.70 4.97
CA THR A 931 22.74 38.91 4.10
C THR A 931 23.95 39.55 3.38
N SER A 932 23.84 39.69 2.04
CA SER A 932 23.89 40.91 1.17
C SER A 932 24.38 40.55 -0.25
N SER A 933 23.52 40.51 -1.27
CA SER A 933 23.11 41.57 -2.24
C SER A 933 23.83 41.47 -3.60
N ASP A 934 23.01 41.34 -4.66
CA ASP A 934 23.16 41.85 -6.03
C ASP A 934 23.14 40.84 -7.20
N SER A 935 22.14 41.07 -8.06
CA SER A 935 21.87 40.52 -9.41
C SER A 935 22.70 41.28 -10.47
N PRO A 936 22.67 41.04 -11.82
CA PRO A 936 21.66 40.33 -12.62
C PRO A 936 22.14 39.51 -13.86
N ALA A 937 21.18 38.81 -14.50
CA ALA A 937 20.89 38.76 -15.96
C ALA A 937 20.62 37.35 -16.56
N VAL A 938 19.55 37.31 -17.36
CA VAL A 938 18.81 36.24 -18.07
C VAL A 938 19.20 36.35 -19.57
N PRO A 939 19.20 35.30 -20.47
CA PRO A 939 17.94 34.76 -21.04
C PRO A 939 17.87 33.29 -21.57
N ASP A 940 16.62 32.79 -21.51
CA ASP A 940 15.84 31.86 -22.35
C ASP A 940 16.47 30.70 -23.15
N VAL A 941 15.85 29.50 -23.06
CA VAL A 941 15.12 28.81 -24.17
C VAL A 941 14.56 27.43 -23.73
N ASN A 942 13.26 27.27 -24.02
CA ASN A 942 12.34 26.12 -24.18
C ASN A 942 12.76 24.64 -23.89
N PRO A 943 11.87 23.82 -23.24
CA PRO A 943 12.09 22.40 -22.98
C PRO A 943 11.31 21.47 -23.93
N ASN A 944 11.99 20.51 -24.54
CA ASN A 944 11.42 19.23 -24.99
C ASN A 944 12.55 18.29 -25.37
N VAL A 945 12.90 17.31 -24.52
CA VAL A 945 13.33 15.94 -24.87
C VAL A 945 13.48 15.14 -23.57
N ASN A 946 12.75 14.03 -23.49
CA ASN A 946 12.82 13.01 -22.43
C ASN A 946 14.22 12.38 -22.33
N VAL A 947 14.81 12.34 -21.13
CA VAL A 947 16.02 11.53 -20.85
C VAL A 947 15.79 10.57 -19.68
N CYS A 948 15.91 9.29 -20.00
CA CYS A 948 15.88 8.12 -19.14
C CYS A 948 17.01 8.14 -18.08
N SER A 949 16.67 7.96 -16.80
CA SER A 949 17.60 8.03 -15.66
C SER A 949 18.53 6.79 -15.57
N ARG A 950 19.85 7.00 -15.59
CA ARG A 950 20.90 5.95 -15.43
C ARG A 950 21.15 5.63 -13.94
N ARG A 951 21.22 4.34 -13.56
CA ARG A 951 21.52 3.86 -12.19
C ARG A 951 23.04 3.90 -11.88
N ARG A 952 23.39 4.30 -10.65
CA ARG A 952 24.75 4.28 -10.06
C ARG A 952 24.89 3.18 -8.99
N SER A 953 26.10 2.68 -8.75
CA SER A 953 26.37 1.67 -7.70
C SER A 953 26.60 2.27 -6.30
N ARG A 954 26.61 1.42 -5.25
CA ARG A 954 26.74 1.79 -3.83
C ARG A 954 28.04 2.52 -3.42
N TYR A 955 29.00 2.67 -4.32
CA TYR A 955 30.22 3.46 -4.11
C TYR A 955 30.36 4.62 -5.13
N GLY A 956 29.27 5.03 -5.77
CA GLY A 956 29.20 6.30 -6.52
C GLY A 956 29.69 6.29 -7.97
N ARG A 957 30.11 5.14 -8.55
CA ARG A 957 30.46 5.07 -9.99
C ARG A 957 29.23 4.82 -10.88
N LEU A 958 29.21 5.49 -12.03
CA LEU A 958 28.27 5.27 -13.13
C LEU A 958 28.59 3.93 -13.82
N LEU A 959 27.61 3.04 -13.93
CA LEU A 959 27.74 1.78 -14.66
C LEU A 959 27.54 2.05 -16.16
N LYS A 960 28.49 1.65 -17.01
CA LYS A 960 28.27 1.59 -18.46
C LYS A 960 27.37 0.37 -18.77
N PRO A 961 26.38 0.48 -19.67
CA PRO A 961 25.63 -0.69 -20.12
C PRO A 961 26.54 -1.59 -20.97
N SER A 962 26.71 -2.85 -20.59
CA SER A 962 27.26 -3.88 -21.47
C SER A 962 26.16 -4.35 -22.42
N ALA A 963 26.42 -4.27 -23.72
CA ALA A 963 25.64 -4.93 -24.76
C ALA A 963 25.76 -6.45 -24.57
N LEU A 964 24.62 -7.15 -24.52
CA LEU A 964 24.41 -8.56 -24.89
C LEU A 964 23.04 -9.01 -24.34
N LEU A 965 22.01 -8.98 -25.20
CA LEU A 965 20.88 -9.94 -25.28
C LEU A 965 19.80 -9.36 -26.21
N ASP A 966 20.13 -9.27 -27.50
CA ASP A 966 19.17 -9.48 -28.59
C ASP A 966 19.53 -10.83 -29.20
N SER A 967 18.90 -11.90 -28.73
CA SER A 967 18.85 -13.17 -29.44
C SER A 967 17.76 -14.08 -28.85
N PHE A 968 16.68 -14.22 -29.62
CA PHE A 968 15.65 -15.27 -29.62
C PHE A 968 14.46 -15.19 -28.63
N ILE A 969 13.29 -14.88 -29.24
CA ILE A 969 11.90 -15.32 -29.01
C ILE A 969 11.31 -15.13 -27.60
#